data_AF-A0A7X7RHC9-F1
#
_entry.id   AF-A0A7X7RHC9-F1
#
_cell.length_a   1.000
_cell.length_b   1.000
_cell.length_c   1.000
_cell.angle_alpha   90.00
_cell.angle_beta   90.00
_cell.angle_gamma   90.00
#
_symmetry.space_group_name_H-M   'P 1'
#
loop_
_entity.id
_entity.type
_entity.pdbx_description
1 polymer ?
#
loop_
_entity_poly.entity_id
_entity_poly.type
_entity_poly.pdbx_seq_one_letter_code
_entity_poly.pdbx_strand_id
1 'polypeptide(L)'
;GWVQRVLNNVTPFTQRMQDLYENEAEDAVSMIRQAGGPYEGDVALNQDNLLSVGLIQLYQTILNKAETMSLLQRANDGDANKQLLLAVQRLADLYAVLGDEAYTDALNPTIAIGADYGVIEGGLGLGYDYGALASGLFCFDNQLPNLLEEELALLRGRSGANAPGTTIGPYYNRLVWNFTRGITAGEVAYAVNYNISGEKTAAIDYQQAAAAFPQGHGDAYGHYLSALAGYYRLLRNPYFSWGTPAMGEMVVADSVVNVDYYDESTFAKAAAKVARTAVDIVDRTARKAWKEADIGAGYLDSDPARAFGYGEWASRGGFGALCNWVVANSLLPEAGGVTNTYSMQFTGGSSSLAGELPANATTTNAAAGWTLELRLQAAAQHDTDATLLAWMGEAREQTLVASLSAAGIPGVGVYTNALEIVDADGTLETNYVPAAVWAFDTAPVALVPGRAYLVALSHREGTEAVDLRVFDANGTKVASRTLAIGSAMPDLTGGHIAAGLNYEGALANFRFWENERSDEALVAGWETVSPATQGLVSSQPMTASSADDTTLIDEASGLAWRPYDVFWRVVEASAAQETLDDQGLLRIDRGTVTELGELAECVHQLQLKTDAIDAGLNPLGLAGGAIPFDLSPIGEPEARATHFEQIRDRARVALKNAATILNEAQENGSRLRQIEDARTGYANQLDTMETAYKNDLIALFGYPYSGDIGPSGTYAQGYDGPDLIHYMWMDLAPYGLADVEDTKSVTTKTYRLASLIERQFLGLWINAFASESGSATFTLDFSASGLAQKPDAMTGARRAPGEIQQAYGNYLQSYGRVKRALYLYEQRTGDLEIKINAAALLRTIAEVKAVILEGIAVYHKIAAVKRHALNLSLNAINYGLSLAEMLDLQIDQGIPDITGAGLTVNVDPSAIANAALAPADIATQSSLLSSKLMVQNALVDDIGTGWGDAIKETVSMGAGYMSDMNAAYLPVFEAFYAQISARDELESAWGEMLAAQAAYETVIAKAQRLLESRELERQQAAVALTKLRYHDMFFRQSRNESLARYSAAFDLAQKYVYLAAKAYDYETGLLASDPEAGDVFLREVIGARAPGVFDADGIPVAGGGVGDPGLADIMARMDANWLVLKSRLGINNPQPYATWFSLRQELFRI
;
A
#
# COMPACT_ATOMS: atom_id res chain seq x y z
N GLY A 1 -2.27 -9.01 8.55
CA GLY A 1 -0.98 -9.62 8.17
C GLY A 1 -0.84 -9.83 6.67
N TRP A 2 -1.47 -10.88 6.11
CA TRP A 2 -1.31 -11.26 4.69
C TRP A 2 -1.74 -10.15 3.71
N VAL A 3 -2.94 -9.58 3.87
CA VAL A 3 -3.49 -8.54 2.98
C VAL A 3 -2.60 -7.30 2.94
N GLN A 4 -2.25 -6.74 4.09
CA GLN A 4 -1.39 -5.56 4.19
C GLN A 4 -0.05 -5.76 3.48
N ARG A 5 0.56 -6.95 3.61
CA ARG A 5 1.80 -7.27 2.87
C ARG A 5 1.60 -7.33 1.36
N VAL A 6 0.46 -7.80 0.85
CA VAL A 6 0.20 -7.74 -0.62
C VAL A 6 0.10 -6.29 -1.05
N LEU A 7 -0.79 -5.54 -0.39
CA LEU A 7 -1.20 -4.22 -0.86
C LEU A 7 -0.04 -3.24 -0.81
N ASN A 8 0.84 -3.36 0.18
CA ASN A 8 2.06 -2.55 0.28
C ASN A 8 3.07 -2.84 -0.84
N ASN A 9 3.03 -4.03 -1.45
CA ASN A 9 3.91 -4.38 -2.56
C ASN A 9 3.29 -4.10 -3.93
N VAL A 10 1.97 -3.90 -4.01
CA VAL A 10 1.25 -3.65 -5.27
C VAL A 10 0.53 -2.31 -5.20
N THR A 11 1.27 -1.25 -4.87
CA THR A 11 0.73 0.13 -4.85
C THR A 11 0.75 0.75 -6.25
N PRO A 12 -0.07 1.77 -6.54
CA PRO A 12 -0.03 2.49 -7.81
C PRO A 12 1.24 3.32 -8.03
N PHE A 13 2.12 3.46 -7.04
CA PHE A 13 3.35 4.27 -7.17
C PHE A 13 4.59 3.41 -7.32
N THR A 14 4.55 2.19 -6.81
CA THR A 14 5.66 1.24 -6.86
C THR A 14 5.66 0.47 -8.18
N GLN A 15 6.85 0.22 -8.68
CA GLN A 15 7.06 -0.74 -9.76
C GLN A 15 6.58 -2.12 -9.30
N ARG A 16 5.52 -2.64 -9.92
CA ARG A 16 4.88 -3.92 -9.52
C ARG A 16 5.79 -5.12 -9.80
N MET A 17 6.57 -5.04 -10.88
CA MET A 17 7.61 -6.02 -11.22
C MET A 17 8.92 -5.65 -10.54
N GLN A 18 9.23 -6.30 -9.42
CA GLN A 18 10.48 -6.03 -8.68
C GLN A 18 11.71 -6.57 -9.37
N ASP A 19 11.58 -7.70 -10.07
CA ASP A 19 12.67 -8.19 -10.89
C ASP A 19 12.66 -7.57 -12.29
N LEU A 20 13.49 -6.55 -12.43
CA LEU A 20 13.73 -5.85 -13.68
C LEU A 20 14.86 -6.50 -14.50
N TYR A 21 15.49 -7.57 -14.02
CA TYR A 21 16.48 -8.29 -14.81
C TYR A 21 15.82 -9.07 -15.97
N GLU A 22 14.73 -9.79 -15.68
CA GLU A 22 14.00 -10.57 -16.68
C GLU A 22 12.85 -9.80 -17.32
N ASN A 23 12.20 -8.93 -16.55
CA ASN A 23 10.97 -8.27 -16.98
C ASN A 23 11.21 -6.80 -17.31
N GLU A 24 10.47 -6.31 -18.30
CA GLU A 24 10.46 -4.89 -18.63
C GLU A 24 9.84 -4.07 -17.49
N ALA A 25 10.31 -2.83 -17.36
CA ALA A 25 9.72 -1.88 -16.42
C ALA A 25 8.28 -1.56 -16.82
N GLU A 26 7.43 -1.32 -15.83
CA GLU A 26 6.02 -1.02 -16.07
C GLU A 26 5.93 0.45 -16.48
N ASP A 27 5.59 0.67 -17.73
CA ASP A 27 5.56 1.99 -18.34
C ASP A 27 4.29 2.80 -18.00
N ALA A 28 3.31 2.22 -17.30
CA ALA A 28 2.09 2.94 -16.93
C ALA A 28 2.40 4.05 -15.91
N VAL A 29 2.07 5.30 -16.28
CA VAL A 29 2.27 6.48 -15.41
C VAL A 29 0.95 7.00 -14.87
N SER A 30 -0.05 7.23 -15.72
CA SER A 30 -1.40 7.63 -15.31
C SER A 30 -2.03 6.69 -14.27
N MET A 31 -2.59 7.27 -13.21
CA MET A 31 -3.38 6.53 -12.20
C MET A 31 -4.59 5.82 -12.82
N ILE A 32 -5.20 6.40 -13.85
CA ILE A 32 -6.36 5.84 -14.55
C ILE A 32 -5.99 4.53 -15.27
N ARG A 33 -4.83 4.53 -15.95
CA ARG A 33 -4.31 3.35 -16.63
C ARG A 33 -3.94 2.25 -15.64
N GLN A 34 -3.35 2.61 -14.50
CA GLN A 34 -3.00 1.65 -13.45
C GLN A 34 -4.23 1.04 -12.75
N ALA A 35 -5.30 1.81 -12.54
CA ALA A 35 -6.56 1.29 -12.02
C ALA A 35 -7.10 0.15 -12.89
N GLY A 36 -6.96 0.28 -14.21
CA GLY A 36 -7.24 -0.76 -15.20
C GLY A 36 -8.73 -1.00 -15.45
N GLY A 37 -9.04 -2.16 -16.02
CA GLY A 37 -10.42 -2.55 -16.36
C GLY A 37 -11.33 -2.76 -15.15
N PRO A 38 -12.66 -2.81 -15.35
CA PRO A 38 -13.58 -3.13 -14.27
C PRO A 38 -13.35 -4.57 -13.78
N TYR A 39 -13.82 -4.86 -12.57
CA TYR A 39 -13.82 -6.23 -12.06
C TYR A 39 -14.85 -7.09 -12.81
N GLU A 40 -14.37 -8.05 -13.61
CA GLU A 40 -15.19 -9.02 -14.35
C GLU A 40 -15.03 -10.47 -13.82
N GLY A 41 -14.17 -10.66 -12.82
CA GLY A 41 -13.87 -11.97 -12.23
C GLY A 41 -12.54 -11.97 -11.51
N ASP A 42 -12.34 -12.98 -10.65
CA ASP A 42 -11.07 -13.17 -9.93
C ASP A 42 -9.95 -13.45 -10.93
N VAL A 43 -8.81 -12.79 -10.72
CA VAL A 43 -7.60 -12.96 -11.54
C VAL A 43 -6.59 -13.88 -10.86
N ALA A 44 -5.70 -14.49 -11.63
CA ALA A 44 -4.58 -15.24 -11.06
C ALA A 44 -3.62 -14.30 -10.33
N LEU A 45 -3.33 -14.58 -9.05
CA LEU A 45 -2.38 -13.84 -8.22
C LEU A 45 -0.94 -14.36 -8.43
N ASN A 46 -0.38 -14.15 -9.61
CA ASN A 46 1.00 -14.49 -9.97
C ASN A 46 1.68 -13.34 -10.73
N GLN A 47 3.01 -13.38 -10.86
CA GLN A 47 3.77 -12.30 -11.49
C GLN A 47 3.48 -12.16 -12.99
N ASP A 48 3.32 -13.27 -13.71
CA ASP A 48 3.07 -13.27 -15.16
C ASP A 48 1.80 -12.49 -15.55
N ASN A 49 0.81 -12.46 -14.65
CA ASN A 49 -0.46 -11.78 -14.86
C ASN A 49 -0.49 -10.33 -14.35
N LEU A 50 0.54 -9.85 -13.63
CA LEU A 50 0.55 -8.49 -13.06
C LEU A 50 0.58 -7.40 -14.13
N LEU A 51 1.26 -7.64 -15.25
CA LEU A 51 1.35 -6.67 -16.36
C LEU A 51 0.06 -6.60 -17.19
N SER A 52 -0.74 -7.66 -17.21
CA SER A 52 -1.99 -7.75 -17.97
C SER A 52 -3.23 -7.36 -17.17
N VAL A 53 -3.10 -7.09 -15.86
CA VAL A 53 -4.24 -6.87 -14.95
C VAL A 53 -4.17 -5.51 -14.27
N GLY A 54 -5.34 -4.88 -14.14
CA GLY A 54 -5.54 -3.62 -13.42
C GLY A 54 -5.55 -3.77 -11.90
N LEU A 55 -5.21 -2.69 -11.19
CA LEU A 55 -5.24 -2.68 -9.73
C LEU A 55 -6.64 -2.95 -9.14
N ILE A 56 -7.73 -2.50 -9.80
CA ILE A 56 -9.10 -2.77 -9.34
C ILE A 56 -9.39 -4.27 -9.34
N GLN A 57 -9.06 -4.95 -10.43
CA GLN A 57 -9.25 -6.40 -10.55
C GLN A 57 -8.42 -7.16 -9.51
N LEU A 58 -7.17 -6.74 -9.30
CA LEU A 58 -6.26 -7.34 -8.33
C LEU A 58 -6.75 -7.15 -6.89
N TYR A 59 -7.07 -5.92 -6.48
CA TYR A 59 -7.51 -5.62 -5.11
C TYR A 59 -8.86 -6.26 -4.80
N GLN A 60 -9.78 -6.34 -5.77
CA GLN A 60 -11.04 -7.03 -5.59
C GLN A 60 -10.84 -8.55 -5.42
N THR A 61 -9.89 -9.14 -6.17
CA THR A 61 -9.51 -10.54 -5.99
C THR A 61 -8.90 -10.80 -4.61
N ILE A 62 -8.03 -9.89 -4.14
CA ILE A 62 -7.44 -9.97 -2.79
C ILE A 62 -8.52 -9.88 -1.72
N LEU A 63 -9.48 -8.96 -1.85
CA LEU A 63 -10.61 -8.83 -0.93
C LEU A 63 -11.46 -10.10 -0.90
N ASN A 64 -11.83 -10.64 -2.08
CA ASN A 64 -12.58 -11.89 -2.18
C ASN A 64 -11.83 -13.05 -1.51
N LYS A 65 -10.52 -13.16 -1.75
CA LYS A 65 -9.67 -14.17 -1.11
C LYS A 65 -9.62 -13.98 0.41
N ALA A 66 -9.47 -12.76 0.90
CA ALA A 66 -9.45 -12.46 2.32
C ALA A 66 -10.76 -12.85 3.01
N GLU A 67 -11.92 -12.57 2.41
CA GLU A 67 -13.23 -12.98 2.93
C GLU A 67 -13.37 -14.50 3.07
N THR A 68 -12.75 -15.31 2.17
CA THR A 68 -12.74 -16.78 2.29
C THR A 68 -11.99 -17.29 3.52
N MET A 69 -11.05 -16.49 4.03
CA MET A 69 -10.23 -16.83 5.19
C MET A 69 -10.82 -16.32 6.52
N SER A 70 -11.79 -15.40 6.47
CA SER A 70 -12.42 -14.80 7.67
C SER A 70 -13.94 -14.91 7.65
N LEU A 71 -14.64 -13.98 7.00
CA LEU A 71 -16.10 -13.81 7.08
C LEU A 71 -16.85 -15.07 6.60
N LEU A 72 -16.36 -15.77 5.59
CA LEU A 72 -16.97 -17.02 5.11
C LEU A 72 -16.77 -18.21 6.06
N GLN A 73 -15.83 -18.11 7.01
CA GLN A 73 -15.70 -19.07 8.12
C GLN A 73 -16.61 -18.72 9.30
N ARG A 74 -17.46 -17.70 9.19
CA ARG A 74 -18.39 -17.24 10.23
C ARG A 74 -17.68 -16.78 11.51
N ALA A 75 -16.45 -16.29 11.37
CA ALA A 75 -15.66 -15.72 12.46
C ALA A 75 -15.69 -14.19 12.37
N ASN A 76 -15.90 -13.54 13.51
CA ASN A 76 -15.71 -12.10 13.67
C ASN A 76 -14.41 -11.87 14.44
N ASP A 77 -13.34 -11.50 13.74
CA ASP A 77 -12.01 -11.25 14.30
C ASP A 77 -11.58 -9.81 13.99
N GLY A 78 -11.25 -9.06 15.04
CA GLY A 78 -10.99 -7.62 14.92
C GLY A 78 -9.79 -7.31 14.02
N ASP A 79 -8.73 -8.10 14.09
CA ASP A 79 -7.53 -7.88 13.28
C ASP A 79 -7.73 -8.30 11.82
N ALA A 80 -8.50 -9.37 11.56
CA ALA A 80 -8.92 -9.72 10.22
C ALA A 80 -9.82 -8.65 9.59
N ASN A 81 -10.73 -8.05 10.36
CA ASN A 81 -11.62 -6.99 9.88
C ASN A 81 -10.85 -5.73 9.48
N LYS A 82 -9.82 -5.31 10.23
CA LYS A 82 -8.92 -4.20 9.84
C LYS A 82 -8.26 -4.45 8.47
N GLN A 83 -7.90 -5.69 8.18
CA GLN A 83 -7.26 -6.06 6.91
C GLN A 83 -8.26 -6.04 5.74
N LEU A 84 -9.51 -6.40 5.98
CA LEU A 84 -10.58 -6.27 4.99
C LEU A 84 -10.90 -4.80 4.70
N LEU A 85 -10.96 -3.96 5.74
CA LEU A 85 -11.14 -2.52 5.61
C LEU A 85 -10.03 -1.88 4.77
N LEU A 86 -8.77 -2.20 5.04
CA LEU A 86 -7.64 -1.74 4.23
C LEU A 86 -7.79 -2.08 2.73
N ALA A 87 -8.22 -3.30 2.40
CA ALA A 87 -8.46 -3.68 1.00
C ALA A 87 -9.62 -2.89 0.37
N VAL A 88 -10.70 -2.68 1.12
CA VAL A 88 -11.84 -1.87 0.68
C VAL A 88 -11.45 -0.40 0.49
N GLN A 89 -10.64 0.17 1.38
CA GLN A 89 -10.14 1.54 1.28
C GLN A 89 -9.32 1.73 0.01
N ARG A 90 -8.40 0.81 -0.30
CA ARG A 90 -7.61 0.87 -1.55
C ARG A 90 -8.48 0.79 -2.80
N LEU A 91 -9.53 -0.03 -2.78
CA LEU A 91 -10.52 -0.05 -3.86
C LEU A 91 -11.30 1.27 -3.95
N ALA A 92 -11.71 1.81 -2.81
CA ALA A 92 -12.43 3.08 -2.72
C ALA A 92 -11.60 4.24 -3.29
N ASP A 93 -10.30 4.29 -2.99
CA ASP A 93 -9.37 5.28 -3.54
C ASP A 93 -9.29 5.19 -5.07
N LEU A 94 -9.12 3.99 -5.63
CA LEU A 94 -9.05 3.80 -7.09
C LEU A 94 -10.35 4.20 -7.80
N TYR A 95 -11.51 3.82 -7.23
CA TYR A 95 -12.79 4.23 -7.77
C TYR A 95 -13.04 5.74 -7.61
N ALA A 96 -12.56 6.35 -6.52
CA ALA A 96 -12.64 7.79 -6.32
C ALA A 96 -11.78 8.54 -7.35
N VAL A 97 -10.59 8.02 -7.71
CA VAL A 97 -9.76 8.61 -8.79
C VAL A 97 -10.49 8.56 -10.14
N LEU A 98 -11.13 7.43 -10.48
CA LEU A 98 -11.92 7.32 -11.72
C LEU A 98 -13.14 8.25 -11.71
N GLY A 99 -13.83 8.34 -10.57
CA GLY A 99 -14.97 9.25 -10.39
C GLY A 99 -14.56 10.72 -10.46
N ASP A 100 -13.42 11.08 -9.89
CA ASP A 100 -12.87 12.43 -9.94
C ASP A 100 -12.49 12.81 -11.37
N GLU A 101 -11.92 11.90 -12.16
CA GLU A 101 -11.66 12.16 -13.58
C GLU A 101 -12.97 12.42 -14.34
N ALA A 102 -13.96 11.53 -14.20
CA ALA A 102 -15.27 11.68 -14.83
C ALA A 102 -16.01 12.97 -14.43
N TYR A 103 -15.96 13.31 -13.15
CA TYR A 103 -16.55 14.54 -12.62
C TYR A 103 -15.83 15.77 -13.17
N THR A 104 -14.51 15.73 -13.23
CA THR A 104 -13.68 16.82 -13.74
C THR A 104 -13.86 17.04 -15.23
N ASP A 105 -13.98 15.97 -16.01
CA ASP A 105 -14.32 16.05 -17.44
C ASP A 105 -15.68 16.72 -17.63
N ALA A 106 -16.67 16.43 -16.78
CA ALA A 106 -17.97 17.09 -16.82
C ALA A 106 -17.95 18.57 -16.36
N LEU A 107 -16.92 18.97 -15.60
CA LEU A 107 -16.72 20.37 -15.20
C LEU A 107 -15.92 21.17 -16.23
N ASN A 108 -15.23 20.51 -17.16
CA ASN A 108 -14.48 21.17 -18.21
C ASN A 108 -15.26 21.17 -19.54
N PRO A 109 -16.03 22.23 -19.82
CA PRO A 109 -16.78 22.37 -21.07
C PRO A 109 -15.90 22.68 -22.29
N THR A 110 -14.59 22.84 -22.13
CA THR A 110 -13.69 23.34 -23.19
C THR A 110 -12.60 22.36 -23.55
N ILE A 111 -12.31 22.26 -24.84
CA ILE A 111 -11.13 21.53 -25.33
C ILE A 111 -9.92 22.46 -25.14
N ALA A 112 -8.95 22.03 -24.34
CA ALA A 112 -7.69 22.75 -24.15
C ALA A 112 -6.78 22.59 -25.38
N ILE A 113 -7.14 23.19 -26.52
CA ILE A 113 -6.23 23.35 -27.66
C ILE A 113 -5.58 24.71 -27.51
N GLY A 114 -4.28 24.71 -27.22
CA GLY A 114 -3.53 25.94 -26.98
C GLY A 114 -3.67 26.91 -28.16
N ALA A 115 -3.89 28.18 -27.83
CA ALA A 115 -3.81 29.31 -28.76
C ALA A 115 -2.45 29.45 -29.46
N ASP A 116 -1.47 28.59 -29.14
CA ASP A 116 -0.09 28.59 -29.65
C ASP A 116 0.33 27.30 -30.39
N TYR A 117 -0.60 26.39 -30.74
CA TYR A 117 -0.25 25.18 -31.53
C TYR A 117 0.22 25.49 -32.97
N GLY A 118 0.37 26.77 -33.32
CA GLY A 118 0.91 27.25 -34.60
C GLY A 118 2.42 27.49 -34.65
N VAL A 119 3.20 27.29 -33.56
CA VAL A 119 4.64 27.66 -33.53
C VAL A 119 5.58 26.49 -33.22
N ILE A 120 5.17 25.24 -33.47
CA ILE A 120 6.11 24.11 -33.42
C ILE A 120 6.68 23.85 -34.82
N GLU A 121 7.96 24.15 -35.03
CA GLU A 121 8.76 23.67 -36.17
C GLU A 121 8.66 22.13 -36.22
N GLY A 122 7.81 21.59 -37.10
CA GLY A 122 7.72 20.14 -37.38
C GLY A 122 6.32 19.51 -37.32
N GLY A 123 5.28 20.24 -36.88
CA GLY A 123 3.89 19.76 -36.94
C GLY A 123 3.26 19.90 -38.34
N LEU A 124 2.21 19.12 -38.64
CA LEU A 124 1.57 18.94 -39.96
C LEU A 124 1.02 20.21 -40.68
N GLY A 125 1.32 21.44 -40.25
CA GLY A 125 1.05 22.66 -41.02
C GLY A 125 -0.43 22.85 -41.42
N LEU A 126 -1.36 22.17 -40.75
CA LEU A 126 -2.78 22.33 -40.94
C LEU A 126 -3.18 23.60 -40.18
N GLY A 127 -3.01 24.77 -40.81
CA GLY A 127 -3.24 26.10 -40.24
C GLY A 127 -4.70 26.42 -39.83
N TYR A 128 -5.35 25.50 -39.13
CA TYR A 128 -6.64 25.68 -38.49
C TYR A 128 -6.38 26.01 -37.02
N ASP A 129 -6.70 27.24 -36.63
CA ASP A 129 -6.78 27.66 -35.24
C ASP A 129 -8.01 27.01 -34.61
N TYR A 130 -7.83 25.82 -34.04
CA TYR A 130 -8.89 25.13 -33.32
C TYR A 130 -9.26 25.81 -32.00
N GLY A 131 -8.45 26.77 -31.48
CA GLY A 131 -8.82 27.62 -30.36
C GLY A 131 -10.00 28.54 -30.69
N ALA A 132 -10.09 29.01 -31.95
CA ALA A 132 -11.23 29.76 -32.46
C ALA A 132 -12.48 28.88 -32.77
N LEU A 133 -12.29 27.57 -32.98
CA LEU A 133 -13.38 26.57 -33.12
C LEU A 133 -13.81 25.95 -31.79
N ALA A 134 -13.06 26.20 -30.70
CA ALA A 134 -13.23 25.57 -29.40
C ALA A 134 -14.51 25.99 -28.66
N SER A 135 -15.24 27.00 -29.14
CA SER A 135 -16.56 27.36 -28.62
C SER A 135 -17.67 26.47 -29.19
N GLY A 136 -17.44 25.16 -29.36
CA GLY A 136 -18.58 24.30 -29.66
C GLY A 136 -18.29 22.90 -30.16
N LEU A 137 -17.07 22.59 -30.60
CA LEU A 137 -16.70 21.19 -30.73
C LEU A 137 -16.52 20.57 -29.33
N PHE A 138 -17.12 19.42 -29.07
CA PHE A 138 -16.97 18.66 -27.82
C PHE A 138 -16.60 17.20 -28.08
N CYS A 139 -16.07 16.51 -27.06
CA CYS A 139 -15.38 15.23 -27.25
C CYS A 139 -16.28 14.12 -27.78
N PHE A 140 -17.57 14.14 -27.44
CA PHE A 140 -18.53 13.11 -27.79
C PHE A 140 -19.67 13.62 -28.69
N ASP A 141 -19.42 14.66 -29.49
CA ASP A 141 -20.40 15.26 -30.44
C ASP A 141 -21.00 14.26 -31.45
N ASN A 142 -20.32 13.14 -31.67
CA ASN A 142 -20.82 12.08 -32.57
C ASN A 142 -21.76 11.09 -31.86
N GLN A 143 -21.75 11.11 -30.52
CA GLN A 143 -22.52 10.19 -29.69
C GLN A 143 -23.66 10.89 -28.94
N LEU A 144 -23.53 12.20 -28.71
CA LEU A 144 -24.43 13.03 -27.91
C LEU A 144 -24.74 14.34 -28.63
N PRO A 145 -25.95 14.91 -28.46
CA PRO A 145 -26.43 16.01 -29.29
C PRO A 145 -25.95 17.41 -28.88
N ASN A 146 -25.43 17.58 -27.66
CA ASN A 146 -24.91 18.86 -27.16
C ASN A 146 -24.04 18.63 -25.91
N LEU A 147 -23.31 19.67 -25.52
CA LEU A 147 -22.39 19.66 -24.38
C LEU A 147 -23.09 19.37 -23.03
N LEU A 148 -24.31 19.88 -22.81
CA LEU A 148 -25.07 19.60 -21.59
C LEU A 148 -25.40 18.09 -21.44
N GLU A 149 -25.64 17.39 -22.55
CA GLU A 149 -25.85 15.94 -22.56
C GLU A 149 -24.54 15.17 -22.34
N GLU A 150 -23.40 15.67 -22.85
CA GLU A 150 -22.07 15.14 -22.53
C GLU A 150 -21.78 15.22 -21.03
N GLU A 151 -21.94 16.41 -20.43
CA GLU A 151 -21.73 16.57 -19.00
C GLU A 151 -22.65 15.67 -18.15
N LEU A 152 -23.92 15.57 -18.52
CA LEU A 152 -24.85 14.66 -17.84
C LEU A 152 -24.41 13.20 -17.97
N ALA A 153 -23.98 12.77 -19.15
CA ALA A 153 -23.48 11.40 -19.37
C ALA A 153 -22.18 11.13 -18.59
N LEU A 154 -21.29 12.12 -18.48
CA LEU A 154 -20.07 12.03 -17.69
C LEU A 154 -20.36 11.96 -16.18
N LEU A 155 -21.36 12.68 -15.68
CA LEU A 155 -21.74 12.66 -14.26
C LEU A 155 -22.53 11.41 -13.86
N ARG A 156 -23.54 11.01 -14.64
CA ARG A 156 -24.54 10.01 -14.23
C ARG A 156 -24.57 8.72 -15.06
N GLY A 157 -23.72 8.65 -16.07
CA GLY A 157 -23.75 7.63 -17.10
C GLY A 157 -24.80 7.92 -18.19
N ARG A 158 -24.64 7.23 -19.31
CA ARG A 158 -25.53 7.31 -20.48
C ARG A 158 -26.82 6.52 -20.25
N SER A 159 -27.89 6.97 -20.90
CA SER A 159 -29.25 6.41 -20.76
C SER A 159 -29.43 5.00 -21.31
N GLY A 160 -28.48 4.48 -22.10
CA GLY A 160 -28.60 3.23 -22.83
C GLY A 160 -29.51 3.26 -24.06
N ALA A 161 -30.03 4.44 -24.43
CA ALA A 161 -30.85 4.62 -25.64
C ALA A 161 -30.05 4.40 -26.94
N ASN A 162 -28.75 4.71 -26.91
CA ASN A 162 -27.82 4.54 -28.03
C ASN A 162 -27.02 3.25 -27.85
N ALA A 163 -26.80 2.51 -28.95
CA ALA A 163 -25.90 1.38 -28.96
C ALA A 163 -24.45 1.83 -28.70
N PRO A 164 -23.60 1.00 -28.05
CA PRO A 164 -23.89 -0.29 -27.42
C PRO A 164 -24.77 -0.14 -26.17
N GLY A 165 -25.46 -1.20 -25.72
CA GLY A 165 -26.26 -1.16 -24.48
C GLY A 165 -25.40 -0.93 -23.23
N THR A 166 -26.03 -0.63 -22.09
CA THR A 166 -25.37 -0.30 -20.81
C THR A 166 -24.82 -1.49 -20.02
N THR A 167 -25.05 -2.71 -20.50
CA THR A 167 -24.62 -3.95 -19.84
C THR A 167 -23.34 -4.55 -20.44
N ILE A 168 -22.76 -3.89 -21.45
CA ILE A 168 -21.61 -4.39 -22.19
C ILE A 168 -20.33 -3.87 -21.55
N GLY A 169 -19.50 -4.78 -21.04
CA GLY A 169 -18.16 -4.48 -20.56
C GLY A 169 -17.21 -4.13 -21.72
N PRO A 170 -16.16 -3.33 -21.48
CA PRO A 170 -15.71 -2.83 -20.17
C PRO A 170 -16.31 -1.47 -19.75
N TYR A 171 -17.13 -0.83 -20.60
CA TYR A 171 -17.62 0.54 -20.37
C TYR A 171 -18.97 0.63 -19.66
N TYR A 172 -19.86 -0.36 -19.78
CA TYR A 172 -21.18 -0.36 -19.14
C TYR A 172 -21.98 0.96 -19.38
N ASN A 173 -22.25 1.72 -18.32
CA ASN A 173 -22.96 3.00 -18.32
C ASN A 173 -22.10 4.19 -18.81
N ARG A 174 -20.83 3.96 -19.15
CA ARG A 174 -19.87 5.00 -19.55
C ARG A 174 -19.89 5.23 -21.06
N LEU A 175 -19.41 6.40 -21.48
CA LEU A 175 -19.21 6.76 -22.89
C LEU A 175 -18.10 5.92 -23.51
N VAL A 176 -18.35 5.50 -24.75
CA VAL A 176 -17.43 4.65 -25.51
C VAL A 176 -16.37 5.53 -26.17
N TRP A 177 -15.14 5.03 -26.31
CA TRP A 177 -14.05 5.74 -26.97
C TRP A 177 -14.45 6.26 -28.36
N ASN A 178 -14.33 7.57 -28.59
CA ASN A 178 -14.96 8.25 -29.72
C ASN A 178 -14.16 8.17 -31.04
N PHE A 179 -13.90 6.95 -31.54
CA PHE A 179 -13.29 6.71 -32.86
C PHE A 179 -14.33 6.26 -33.89
N THR A 180 -15.23 7.18 -34.24
CA THR A 180 -16.40 6.93 -35.11
C THR A 180 -16.13 7.11 -36.61
N ARG A 181 -14.89 7.47 -36.99
CA ARG A 181 -14.42 7.77 -38.35
C ARG A 181 -15.10 8.98 -39.00
N GLY A 182 -15.46 9.97 -38.20
CA GLY A 182 -16.13 11.19 -38.67
C GLY A 182 -15.13 12.30 -38.98
N ILE A 183 -15.20 12.89 -40.19
CA ILE A 183 -14.21 13.88 -40.66
C ILE A 183 -14.38 15.25 -39.98
N THR A 184 -15.59 15.67 -39.67
CA THR A 184 -15.94 16.98 -39.08
C THR A 184 -16.56 16.83 -37.69
N ALA A 185 -16.13 15.79 -36.99
CA ALA A 185 -16.87 15.13 -35.94
C ALA A 185 -16.03 15.17 -34.64
N GLY A 186 -16.62 14.95 -33.46
CA GLY A 186 -15.94 15.07 -32.15
C GLY A 186 -14.72 14.15 -31.91
N GLU A 187 -14.32 13.34 -32.89
CA GLU A 187 -13.19 12.39 -32.79
C GLU A 187 -11.84 13.09 -32.64
N VAL A 188 -11.61 14.18 -33.38
CA VAL A 188 -10.36 14.95 -33.27
C VAL A 188 -10.29 15.64 -31.91
N ALA A 189 -11.41 16.23 -31.47
CA ALA A 189 -11.53 16.81 -30.13
C ALA A 189 -11.23 15.79 -29.05
N TYR A 190 -11.82 14.60 -29.16
CA TYR A 190 -11.60 13.49 -28.25
C TYR A 190 -10.12 13.07 -28.18
N ALA A 191 -9.49 12.78 -29.33
CA ALA A 191 -8.11 12.32 -29.35
C ALA A 191 -7.14 13.37 -28.77
N VAL A 192 -7.36 14.65 -29.05
CA VAL A 192 -6.50 15.74 -28.57
C VAL A 192 -6.74 16.06 -27.09
N ASN A 193 -7.99 16.03 -26.62
CA ASN A 193 -8.32 16.33 -25.23
C ASN A 193 -7.76 15.26 -24.29
N TYR A 194 -7.91 14.00 -24.67
CA TYR A 194 -7.47 12.84 -23.88
C TYR A 194 -6.03 12.38 -24.20
N ASN A 195 -5.30 13.11 -25.04
CA ASN A 195 -3.94 12.81 -25.48
C ASN A 195 -3.75 11.38 -26.01
N ILE A 196 -4.69 10.92 -26.84
CA ILE A 196 -4.63 9.57 -27.42
C ILE A 196 -3.66 9.56 -28.59
N SER A 197 -2.57 8.81 -28.45
CA SER A 197 -1.52 8.70 -29.45
C SER A 197 -1.24 7.24 -29.86
N GLY A 198 -0.73 7.05 -31.07
CA GLY A 198 -0.31 5.74 -31.58
C GLY A 198 1.17 5.50 -31.32
N GLU A 199 1.52 5.05 -30.12
CA GLU A 199 2.93 4.92 -29.71
C GLU A 199 3.68 3.84 -30.49
N LYS A 200 3.07 2.66 -30.65
CA LYS A 200 3.67 1.48 -31.30
C LYS A 200 2.89 1.03 -32.55
N THR A 201 1.93 1.84 -32.99
CA THR A 201 0.98 1.49 -34.06
C THR A 201 0.91 2.56 -35.13
N ALA A 202 0.78 2.14 -36.39
CA ALA A 202 0.61 3.05 -37.53
C ALA A 202 -0.78 3.72 -37.59
N ALA A 203 -1.69 3.37 -36.67
CA ALA A 203 -3.04 3.89 -36.56
C ALA A 203 -3.32 4.35 -35.13
N ILE A 204 -4.10 5.42 -35.01
CA ILE A 204 -4.72 5.88 -33.77
C ILE A 204 -6.19 5.44 -33.83
N ASP A 205 -6.56 4.49 -32.97
CA ASP A 205 -7.90 3.93 -32.92
C ASP A 205 -8.36 3.65 -31.46
N TYR A 206 -9.49 2.97 -31.34
CA TYR A 206 -10.11 2.67 -30.05
C TYR A 206 -9.21 1.81 -29.13
N GLN A 207 -8.25 1.05 -29.65
CA GLN A 207 -7.35 0.22 -28.84
C GLN A 207 -6.37 1.09 -28.05
N GLN A 208 -5.84 2.16 -28.64
CA GLN A 208 -4.98 3.10 -27.93
C GLN A 208 -5.77 3.85 -26.86
N ALA A 209 -7.00 4.26 -27.16
CA ALA A 209 -7.87 4.85 -26.15
C ALA A 209 -8.28 3.88 -25.03
N ALA A 210 -8.51 2.60 -25.34
CA ALA A 210 -8.79 1.58 -24.34
C ALA A 210 -7.57 1.28 -23.46
N ALA A 211 -6.35 1.40 -23.99
CA ALA A 211 -5.14 1.27 -23.17
C ALA A 211 -4.96 2.44 -22.19
N ALA A 212 -5.32 3.66 -22.59
CA ALA A 212 -5.23 4.85 -21.74
C ALA A 212 -6.41 4.97 -20.74
N PHE A 213 -7.62 4.64 -21.19
CA PHE A 213 -8.87 4.72 -20.43
C PHE A 213 -9.61 3.38 -20.46
N PRO A 214 -9.19 2.38 -19.65
CA PRO A 214 -9.67 0.99 -19.78
C PRO A 214 -11.17 0.78 -19.58
N GLN A 215 -11.86 1.73 -18.95
CA GLN A 215 -13.29 1.64 -18.65
C GLN A 215 -14.15 2.58 -19.53
N GLY A 216 -13.57 3.27 -20.51
CA GLY A 216 -14.26 4.38 -21.19
C GLY A 216 -14.36 5.62 -20.31
N HIS A 217 -15.32 6.50 -20.59
CA HIS A 217 -15.40 7.84 -20.00
C HIS A 217 -16.70 8.10 -19.24
N GLY A 218 -16.61 8.75 -18.08
CA GLY A 218 -17.78 9.17 -17.32
C GLY A 218 -18.29 8.18 -16.27
N ASP A 219 -19.56 8.36 -15.92
CA ASP A 219 -20.27 7.78 -14.77
C ASP A 219 -19.59 8.07 -13.42
N ALA A 220 -19.32 9.35 -13.14
CA ALA A 220 -18.77 9.80 -11.86
C ALA A 220 -19.58 9.27 -10.67
N TYR A 221 -20.91 9.38 -10.73
CA TYR A 221 -21.82 8.89 -9.70
C TYR A 221 -21.67 7.38 -9.49
N GLY A 222 -21.63 6.58 -10.56
CA GLY A 222 -21.43 5.13 -10.48
C GLY A 222 -20.05 4.74 -9.93
N HIS A 223 -19.00 5.48 -10.26
CA HIS A 223 -17.66 5.27 -9.69
C HIS A 223 -17.64 5.56 -8.19
N TYR A 224 -18.20 6.67 -7.72
CA TYR A 224 -18.28 6.96 -6.29
C TYR A 224 -19.18 5.98 -5.53
N LEU A 225 -20.26 5.49 -6.15
CA LEU A 225 -21.03 4.37 -5.59
C LEU A 225 -20.20 3.08 -5.48
N SER A 226 -19.35 2.80 -6.47
CA SER A 226 -18.44 1.64 -6.43
C SER A 226 -17.40 1.79 -5.32
N ALA A 227 -16.96 3.01 -5.02
CA ALA A 227 -16.10 3.29 -3.88
C ALA A 227 -16.78 2.97 -2.53
N LEU A 228 -18.08 3.28 -2.39
CA LEU A 228 -18.86 2.93 -1.18
C LEU A 228 -19.28 1.46 -1.12
N ALA A 229 -19.36 0.78 -2.26
CA ALA A 229 -19.90 -0.58 -2.35
C ALA A 229 -19.12 -1.59 -1.49
N GLY A 230 -17.79 -1.46 -1.42
CA GLY A 230 -16.95 -2.31 -0.59
C GLY A 230 -17.26 -2.17 0.91
N TYR A 231 -17.43 -0.93 1.40
CA TYR A 231 -17.78 -0.69 2.80
C TYR A 231 -19.16 -1.24 3.16
N TYR A 232 -20.16 -0.99 2.30
CA TYR A 232 -21.50 -1.54 2.49
C TYR A 232 -21.54 -3.06 2.39
N ARG A 233 -20.70 -3.68 1.55
CA ARG A 233 -20.55 -5.14 1.46
C ARG A 233 -20.09 -5.72 2.80
N LEU A 234 -19.10 -5.11 3.45
CA LEU A 234 -18.63 -5.54 4.78
C LEU A 234 -19.69 -5.30 5.86
N LEU A 235 -20.29 -4.10 5.92
CA LEU A 235 -21.29 -3.73 6.92
C LEU A 235 -22.57 -4.60 6.87
N ARG A 236 -22.92 -5.13 5.70
CA ARG A 236 -24.07 -6.04 5.55
C ARG A 236 -23.78 -7.46 6.02
N ASN A 237 -22.52 -7.82 6.25
CA ASN A 237 -22.14 -9.16 6.68
C ASN A 237 -22.34 -9.30 8.21
N PRO A 238 -23.14 -10.27 8.69
CA PRO A 238 -23.41 -10.42 10.12
C PRO A 238 -22.20 -10.84 10.96
N TYR A 239 -21.13 -11.32 10.32
CA TYR A 239 -19.88 -11.73 10.98
C TYR A 239 -18.80 -10.64 10.93
N PHE A 240 -19.12 -9.45 10.41
CA PHE A 240 -18.21 -8.31 10.38
C PHE A 240 -18.60 -7.31 11.46
N SER A 241 -17.61 -6.78 12.16
CA SER A 241 -17.76 -5.58 12.99
C SER A 241 -16.64 -4.60 12.65
N TRP A 242 -17.02 -3.32 12.47
CA TRP A 242 -16.08 -2.24 12.17
C TRP A 242 -15.00 -2.08 13.26
N GLY A 243 -15.32 -2.40 14.51
CA GLY A 243 -14.42 -2.25 15.66
C GLY A 243 -14.36 -0.82 16.19
N THR A 244 -13.48 -0.58 17.16
CA THR A 244 -13.15 0.78 17.62
C THR A 244 -12.29 1.45 16.57
N PRO A 245 -12.58 2.70 16.16
CA PRO A 245 -11.68 3.46 15.29
C PRO A 245 -10.28 3.45 15.89
N ALA A 246 -9.31 2.92 15.14
CA ALA A 246 -7.96 2.69 15.61
C ALA A 246 -6.97 3.12 14.53
N MET A 247 -5.81 3.61 14.96
CA MET A 247 -4.74 3.95 14.04
C MET A 247 -4.21 2.67 13.40
N GLY A 248 -4.01 2.68 12.09
CA GLY A 248 -3.26 1.61 11.44
C GLY A 248 -1.77 1.90 11.49
N GLU A 249 -1.02 0.88 11.86
CA GLU A 249 0.43 0.90 11.99
C GLU A 249 1.09 0.49 10.67
N MET A 250 2.08 1.26 10.23
CA MET A 250 2.95 0.93 9.12
C MET A 250 4.41 1.12 9.52
N VAL A 251 5.24 0.13 9.23
CA VAL A 251 6.68 0.26 9.47
C VAL A 251 7.29 1.15 8.37
N VAL A 252 7.90 2.27 8.78
CA VAL A 252 8.71 3.14 7.94
C VAL A 252 10.11 3.21 8.53
N ALA A 253 11.12 2.77 7.78
CA ALA A 253 12.52 2.76 8.20
C ALA A 253 12.73 2.14 9.60
N ASP A 254 12.21 0.91 9.80
CA ASP A 254 12.23 0.12 11.04
C ASP A 254 11.48 0.72 12.24
N SER A 255 10.81 1.86 12.06
CA SER A 255 9.94 2.47 13.07
C SER A 255 8.49 2.23 12.71
N VAL A 256 7.68 1.78 13.66
CA VAL A 256 6.24 1.75 13.49
C VAL A 256 5.75 3.20 13.50
N VAL A 257 5.21 3.64 12.37
CA VAL A 257 4.56 4.93 12.20
C VAL A 257 3.06 4.66 12.10
N ASN A 258 2.28 5.45 12.82
CA ASN A 258 0.84 5.45 12.63
C ASN A 258 0.54 6.18 11.31
N VAL A 259 0.13 5.42 10.30
CA VAL A 259 -0.03 5.90 8.92
C VAL A 259 -1.48 5.82 8.47
N ASP A 260 -2.24 4.86 9.00
CA ASP A 260 -3.62 4.68 8.60
C ASP A 260 -4.52 5.59 9.41
N TYR A 261 -4.76 6.73 8.81
CA TYR A 261 -5.77 7.66 9.21
C TYR A 261 -7.03 7.39 8.36
N TYR A 262 -8.06 6.85 9.01
CA TYR A 262 -9.46 7.24 8.78
C TYR A 262 -10.24 6.49 7.67
N ASP A 263 -10.46 5.18 7.84
CA ASP A 263 -11.48 4.46 7.05
C ASP A 263 -12.84 5.18 7.07
N GLU A 264 -13.22 5.73 8.22
CA GLU A 264 -14.47 6.46 8.42
C GLU A 264 -14.48 7.79 7.66
N SER A 265 -13.36 8.53 7.64
CA SER A 265 -13.24 9.75 6.83
C SER A 265 -13.24 9.41 5.34
N THR A 266 -12.59 8.33 4.93
CA THR A 266 -12.57 7.89 3.53
C THR A 266 -13.98 7.53 3.07
N PHE A 267 -14.74 6.80 3.89
CA PHE A 267 -16.16 6.56 3.67
C PHE A 267 -16.95 7.87 3.55
N ALA A 268 -16.77 8.80 4.50
CA ALA A 268 -17.47 10.09 4.50
C ALA A 268 -17.13 10.94 3.27
N LYS A 269 -15.87 10.94 2.81
CA LYS A 269 -15.42 11.60 1.57
C LYS A 269 -16.07 11.02 0.34
N ALA A 270 -16.05 9.69 0.18
CA ALA A 270 -16.72 9.04 -0.94
C ALA A 270 -18.23 9.33 -0.93
N ALA A 271 -18.86 9.32 0.24
CA ALA A 271 -20.26 9.67 0.42
C ALA A 271 -20.56 11.13 0.02
N ALA A 272 -19.75 12.08 0.44
CA ALA A 272 -19.89 13.49 0.08
C ALA A 272 -19.76 13.67 -1.44
N LYS A 273 -18.81 12.99 -2.09
CA LYS A 273 -18.66 13.02 -3.55
C LYS A 273 -19.90 12.48 -4.30
N VAL A 274 -20.53 11.40 -3.80
CA VAL A 274 -21.82 10.92 -4.34
C VAL A 274 -22.90 12.00 -4.25
N ALA A 275 -23.05 12.62 -3.07
CA ALA A 275 -24.07 13.64 -2.83
C ALA A 275 -23.84 14.90 -3.67
N ARG A 276 -22.60 15.37 -3.75
CA ARG A 276 -22.19 16.51 -4.60
C ARG A 276 -22.50 16.24 -6.07
N THR A 277 -22.14 15.06 -6.57
CA THR A 277 -22.44 14.65 -7.95
C THR A 277 -23.95 14.64 -8.20
N ALA A 278 -24.76 14.20 -7.23
CA ALA A 278 -26.22 14.25 -7.36
C ALA A 278 -26.76 15.70 -7.44
N VAL A 279 -26.22 16.63 -6.65
CA VAL A 279 -26.57 18.06 -6.72
C VAL A 279 -26.31 18.60 -8.13
N ASP A 280 -25.14 18.29 -8.70
CA ASP A 280 -24.75 18.71 -10.04
C ASP A 280 -25.62 18.08 -11.16
N ILE A 281 -26.01 16.82 -10.99
CA ILE A 281 -26.92 16.14 -11.91
C ILE A 281 -28.31 16.79 -11.86
N VAL A 282 -28.83 17.10 -10.67
CA VAL A 282 -30.12 17.78 -10.51
C VAL A 282 -30.08 19.16 -11.17
N ASP A 283 -29.02 19.93 -10.93
CA ASP A 283 -28.83 21.26 -11.52
C ASP A 283 -28.84 21.21 -13.07
N ARG A 284 -28.02 20.34 -13.66
CA ARG A 284 -27.92 20.18 -15.12
C ARG A 284 -29.20 19.60 -15.74
N THR A 285 -29.86 18.67 -15.05
CA THR A 285 -31.14 18.11 -15.50
C THR A 285 -32.24 19.16 -15.46
N ALA A 286 -32.26 20.02 -14.43
CA ALA A 286 -33.18 21.14 -14.35
C ALA A 286 -32.96 22.14 -15.49
N ARG A 287 -31.70 22.49 -15.78
CA ARG A 287 -31.34 23.34 -16.94
C ARG A 287 -31.82 22.74 -18.26
N LYS A 288 -31.63 21.44 -18.44
CA LYS A 288 -32.10 20.70 -19.64
C LYS A 288 -33.63 20.72 -19.77
N ALA A 289 -34.35 20.63 -18.66
CA ALA A 289 -35.81 20.56 -18.63
C ALA A 289 -36.49 21.94 -18.67
N TRP A 290 -35.75 23.03 -18.38
CA TRP A 290 -36.32 24.35 -18.17
C TRP A 290 -37.02 24.96 -19.39
N LYS A 291 -38.19 25.57 -19.14
CA LYS A 291 -38.99 26.32 -20.12
C LYS A 291 -39.65 27.52 -19.43
N GLU A 292 -39.61 28.70 -20.05
CA GLU A 292 -40.07 29.97 -19.43
C GLU A 292 -41.59 30.04 -19.17
N ALA A 293 -42.40 29.22 -19.86
CA ALA A 293 -43.87 29.28 -19.80
C ALA A 293 -44.54 28.06 -19.12
N ASP A 294 -43.76 27.11 -18.59
CA ASP A 294 -44.27 25.84 -18.06
C ASP A 294 -43.94 25.73 -16.57
N ILE A 295 -44.88 26.16 -15.72
CA ILE A 295 -44.76 26.11 -14.26
C ILE A 295 -45.30 24.75 -13.79
N GLY A 296 -44.54 23.68 -14.05
CA GLY A 296 -44.85 22.33 -13.60
C GLY A 296 -43.97 21.93 -12.41
N ALA A 297 -44.58 21.42 -11.34
CA ALA A 297 -43.84 20.86 -10.21
C ALA A 297 -43.15 19.55 -10.62
N GLY A 298 -41.88 19.39 -10.26
CA GLY A 298 -41.09 18.16 -10.41
C GLY A 298 -41.09 17.51 -11.80
N TYR A 299 -40.13 17.85 -12.68
CA TYR A 299 -39.85 17.08 -13.89
C TYR A 299 -39.44 15.64 -13.53
N LEU A 300 -40.34 14.72 -13.83
CA LEU A 300 -40.11 13.28 -13.81
C LEU A 300 -39.78 12.81 -15.22
N ASP A 301 -38.93 11.80 -15.32
CA ASP A 301 -38.67 11.17 -16.59
C ASP A 301 -39.93 10.46 -17.11
N SER A 302 -40.18 10.59 -18.41
CA SER A 302 -41.21 9.80 -19.10
C SER A 302 -40.94 8.29 -19.06
N ASP A 303 -39.66 7.89 -18.93
CA ASP A 303 -39.25 6.50 -18.77
C ASP A 303 -38.98 6.19 -17.29
N PRO A 304 -39.88 5.49 -16.58
CA PRO A 304 -39.72 5.19 -15.17
C PRO A 304 -38.62 4.16 -14.88
N ALA A 305 -38.16 3.39 -15.89
CA ALA A 305 -37.05 2.45 -15.72
C ALA A 305 -35.70 3.19 -15.73
N ARG A 306 -35.61 4.29 -16.47
CA ARG A 306 -34.44 5.19 -16.47
C ARG A 306 -34.49 6.16 -15.29
N ALA A 307 -35.61 6.85 -15.15
CA ALA A 307 -35.89 7.79 -14.07
C ALA A 307 -34.78 8.87 -13.91
N PHE A 308 -34.51 9.58 -15.00
CA PHE A 308 -33.50 10.65 -15.11
C PHE A 308 -34.06 12.06 -14.92
N GLY A 309 -35.28 12.22 -14.42
CA GLY A 309 -35.86 13.52 -14.07
C GLY A 309 -35.15 14.16 -12.88
N TYR A 310 -35.22 15.49 -12.75
CA TYR A 310 -34.53 16.17 -11.65
C TYR A 310 -35.18 15.83 -10.30
N GLY A 311 -36.49 15.57 -10.25
CA GLY A 311 -37.17 15.13 -9.03
C GLY A 311 -36.73 13.73 -8.57
N GLU A 312 -36.48 12.84 -9.53
CA GLU A 312 -36.00 11.48 -9.25
C GLU A 312 -34.54 11.50 -8.79
N TRP A 313 -33.69 12.30 -9.43
CA TRP A 313 -32.31 12.51 -8.98
C TRP A 313 -32.22 13.22 -7.64
N ALA A 314 -33.08 14.21 -7.37
CA ALA A 314 -33.16 14.85 -6.06
C ALA A 314 -33.56 13.86 -4.97
N SER A 315 -34.52 12.98 -5.25
CA SER A 315 -34.93 11.91 -4.34
C SER A 315 -33.82 10.89 -4.10
N ARG A 316 -33.15 10.44 -5.18
CA ARG A 316 -32.01 9.50 -5.10
C ARG A 316 -30.84 10.09 -4.32
N GLY A 317 -30.44 11.32 -4.64
CA GLY A 317 -29.36 12.04 -3.98
C GLY A 317 -29.67 12.34 -2.52
N GLY A 318 -30.88 12.82 -2.23
CA GLY A 318 -31.31 13.16 -0.87
C GLY A 318 -31.41 11.95 0.05
N PHE A 319 -32.05 10.87 -0.41
CA PHE A 319 -32.14 9.62 0.36
C PHE A 319 -30.76 8.96 0.50
N GLY A 320 -29.97 8.91 -0.57
CA GLY A 320 -28.61 8.38 -0.54
C GLY A 320 -27.71 9.14 0.43
N ALA A 321 -27.75 10.47 0.41
CA ALA A 321 -26.99 11.31 1.33
C ALA A 321 -27.44 11.11 2.79
N LEU A 322 -28.75 10.99 3.06
CA LEU A 322 -29.26 10.67 4.39
C LEU A 322 -28.74 9.30 4.87
N CYS A 323 -28.85 8.26 4.05
CA CYS A 323 -28.35 6.93 4.40
C CYS A 323 -26.85 6.94 4.69
N ASN A 324 -26.06 7.57 3.81
CA ASN A 324 -24.62 7.68 3.97
C ASN A 324 -24.26 8.50 5.23
N TRP A 325 -24.98 9.59 5.50
CA TRP A 325 -24.79 10.41 6.69
C TRP A 325 -25.08 9.63 7.97
N VAL A 326 -26.18 8.86 8.01
CA VAL A 326 -26.50 8.00 9.16
C VAL A 326 -25.40 6.96 9.40
N VAL A 327 -24.94 6.29 8.33
CA VAL A 327 -23.85 5.32 8.44
C VAL A 327 -22.57 5.99 8.93
N ALA A 328 -22.13 7.09 8.31
CA ALA A 328 -20.92 7.78 8.72
C ALA A 328 -20.99 8.28 10.20
N ASN A 329 -22.15 8.79 10.64
CA ASN A 329 -22.35 9.17 12.05
C ASN A 329 -22.31 7.96 13.00
N SER A 330 -22.78 6.79 12.56
CA SER A 330 -22.70 5.56 13.37
C SER A 330 -21.27 5.02 13.52
N LEU A 331 -20.39 5.33 12.56
CA LEU A 331 -18.99 4.93 12.57
C LEU A 331 -18.10 5.90 13.36
N LEU A 332 -18.48 7.18 13.41
CA LEU A 332 -17.69 8.24 14.04
C LEU A 332 -18.13 8.55 15.47
N PRO A 333 -17.20 8.70 16.42
CA PRO A 333 -17.52 9.09 17.79
C PRO A 333 -18.06 10.52 17.85
N GLU A 334 -18.85 10.83 18.88
CA GLU A 334 -19.41 12.17 19.08
C GLU A 334 -18.31 13.20 19.36
N ALA A 335 -18.43 14.37 18.73
CA ALA A 335 -17.51 15.49 18.93
C ALA A 335 -17.59 15.96 20.38
N GLY A 336 -16.54 15.74 21.17
CA GLY A 336 -16.47 16.20 22.56
C GLY A 336 -17.35 15.43 23.56
N GLY A 337 -17.62 14.14 23.33
CA GLY A 337 -18.39 13.26 24.23
C GLY A 337 -17.74 13.00 25.59
N VAL A 338 -17.74 14.01 26.45
CA VAL A 338 -17.41 13.95 27.87
C VAL A 338 -18.67 13.50 28.62
N THR A 339 -18.85 12.20 28.82
CA THR A 339 -19.74 11.74 29.88
C THR A 339 -19.04 12.05 31.19
N ASN A 340 -19.47 13.11 31.90
CA ASN A 340 -18.94 13.42 33.22
C ASN A 340 -19.28 12.25 34.15
N THR A 341 -18.27 11.57 34.66
CA THR A 341 -18.41 10.65 35.78
C THR A 341 -18.29 11.46 37.06
N TYR A 342 -19.33 11.44 37.88
CA TYR A 342 -19.38 12.11 39.17
C TYR A 342 -18.94 11.12 40.24
N SER A 343 -17.94 11.43 41.06
CA SER A 343 -17.67 10.65 42.27
C SER A 343 -18.37 11.26 43.48
N MET A 344 -18.82 10.39 44.36
CA MET A 344 -19.44 10.79 45.62
C MET A 344 -18.38 11.35 46.58
N GLN A 345 -18.72 12.41 47.30
CA GLN A 345 -17.96 12.99 48.40
C GLN A 345 -18.87 13.11 49.62
N PHE A 346 -18.39 12.64 50.75
CA PHE A 346 -19.10 12.79 52.02
C PHE A 346 -18.73 14.15 52.63
N THR A 347 -19.72 14.84 53.19
CA THR A 347 -19.60 16.21 53.70
C THR A 347 -19.54 16.29 55.23
N GLY A 348 -19.42 15.16 55.92
CA GLY A 348 -19.55 15.07 57.38
C GLY A 348 -21.01 15.03 57.87
N GLY A 349 -21.21 14.88 59.17
CA GLY A 349 -22.54 14.82 59.81
C GLY A 349 -23.39 13.64 59.32
N SER A 350 -24.59 13.92 58.79
CA SER A 350 -25.56 12.92 58.35
C SER A 350 -25.30 12.32 56.96
N SER A 351 -24.25 12.78 56.25
CA SER A 351 -23.83 12.25 54.95
C SER A 351 -23.61 10.74 55.03
N SER A 352 -24.26 9.95 54.18
CA SER A 352 -24.14 8.48 54.23
C SER A 352 -24.52 7.80 52.93
N LEU A 353 -24.07 6.55 52.77
CA LEU A 353 -24.51 5.63 51.73
C LEU A 353 -25.06 4.38 52.40
N ALA A 354 -26.27 3.96 52.06
CA ALA A 354 -26.89 2.76 52.60
C ALA A 354 -27.25 1.75 51.50
N GLY A 355 -27.06 0.46 51.78
CA GLY A 355 -27.41 -0.63 50.87
C GLY A 355 -27.74 -1.91 51.62
N GLU A 356 -28.30 -2.88 50.91
CA GLU A 356 -28.48 -4.26 51.37
C GLU A 356 -27.50 -5.13 50.61
N LEU A 357 -26.94 -6.15 51.26
CA LEU A 357 -26.17 -7.18 50.55
C LEU A 357 -27.10 -8.29 50.02
N PRO A 358 -26.69 -9.03 48.97
CA PRO A 358 -27.51 -10.08 48.39
C PRO A 358 -27.80 -11.20 49.40
N ALA A 359 -28.97 -11.83 49.29
CA ALA A 359 -29.30 -13.00 50.10
C ALA A 359 -28.36 -14.19 49.86
N ASN A 360 -27.57 -14.21 48.78
CA ASN A 360 -26.53 -15.21 48.51
C ASN A 360 -25.14 -14.82 49.05
N ALA A 361 -24.97 -13.65 49.67
CA ALA A 361 -23.83 -13.32 50.54
C ALA A 361 -23.87 -14.09 51.89
N THR A 362 -24.53 -15.25 51.90
CA THR A 362 -25.11 -16.01 53.03
C THR A 362 -24.14 -16.76 53.94
N THR A 363 -22.84 -16.48 53.94
CA THR A 363 -21.90 -17.20 54.82
C THR A 363 -21.08 -16.24 55.65
N THR A 364 -21.75 -15.53 56.56
CA THR A 364 -21.11 -14.85 57.70
C THR A 364 -21.53 -15.49 59.01
N ASN A 365 -21.53 -16.82 59.04
CA ASN A 365 -21.19 -17.53 60.26
C ASN A 365 -19.65 -17.50 60.39
N ALA A 366 -19.10 -17.62 61.60
CA ALA A 366 -17.66 -17.59 61.89
C ALA A 366 -16.82 -18.72 61.24
N ALA A 367 -17.32 -19.33 60.16
CA ALA A 367 -16.81 -20.52 59.50
C ALA A 367 -16.35 -20.29 58.06
N ALA A 368 -16.58 -19.14 57.43
CA ALA A 368 -16.20 -18.85 56.03
C ALA A 368 -15.29 -17.60 55.93
N GLY A 369 -14.27 -17.63 55.07
CA GLY A 369 -13.38 -16.47 54.88
C GLY A 369 -14.03 -15.38 54.02
N TRP A 370 -13.75 -14.10 54.30
CA TRP A 370 -14.27 -12.98 53.50
C TRP A 370 -13.31 -11.79 53.54
N THR A 371 -13.44 -10.88 52.56
CA THR A 371 -12.68 -9.62 52.54
C THR A 371 -13.58 -8.48 52.08
N LEU A 372 -13.61 -7.45 52.90
CA LEU A 372 -14.17 -6.16 52.54
C LEU A 372 -13.04 -5.17 52.30
N GLU A 373 -13.06 -4.48 51.18
CA GLU A 373 -12.10 -3.43 50.87
C GLU A 373 -12.80 -2.13 50.46
N LEU A 374 -12.18 -1.01 50.80
CA LEU A 374 -12.62 0.32 50.40
C LEU A 374 -11.41 1.23 50.22
N ARG A 375 -11.52 2.17 49.29
CA ARG A 375 -10.60 3.29 49.17
C ARG A 375 -11.15 4.45 50.00
N LEU A 376 -10.27 5.09 50.76
CA LEU A 376 -10.59 6.30 51.50
C LEU A 376 -9.58 7.41 51.23
N GLN A 377 -10.07 8.64 51.18
CA GLN A 377 -9.28 9.86 51.11
C GLN A 377 -9.96 10.94 51.95
N ALA A 378 -9.52 11.08 53.20
CA ALA A 378 -10.11 12.04 54.14
C ALA A 378 -9.80 13.48 53.72
N ALA A 379 -10.78 14.39 53.75
CA ALA A 379 -10.58 15.79 53.34
C ALA A 379 -9.96 16.66 54.45
N ALA A 380 -10.34 16.42 55.71
CA ALA A 380 -9.88 17.15 56.89
C ALA A 380 -9.73 16.21 58.11
N GLN A 381 -9.09 16.70 59.18
CA GLN A 381 -8.99 16.01 60.46
C GLN A 381 -10.26 16.33 61.29
N HIS A 382 -10.95 15.30 61.77
CA HIS A 382 -12.26 15.39 62.39
C HIS A 382 -12.19 15.59 63.91
N ASP A 383 -13.14 16.33 64.49
CA ASP A 383 -13.25 16.51 65.95
C ASP A 383 -13.94 15.31 66.65
N THR A 384 -14.52 14.38 65.88
CA THR A 384 -15.23 13.20 66.35
C THR A 384 -14.88 11.96 65.54
N ASP A 385 -15.14 10.77 66.08
CA ASP A 385 -14.94 9.51 65.37
C ASP A 385 -15.96 9.37 64.22
N ALA A 386 -15.48 8.99 63.04
CA ALA A 386 -16.28 8.77 61.84
C ALA A 386 -16.45 7.27 61.57
N THR A 387 -17.61 6.89 61.04
CA THR A 387 -17.87 5.52 60.61
C THR A 387 -17.59 5.41 59.11
N LEU A 388 -16.51 4.72 58.76
CA LEU A 388 -16.20 4.41 57.37
C LEU A 388 -17.20 3.39 56.83
N LEU A 389 -17.53 2.40 57.67
CA LEU A 389 -18.49 1.35 57.38
C LEU A 389 -19.15 0.84 58.66
N ALA A 390 -20.46 0.62 58.62
CA ALA A 390 -21.19 -0.23 59.54
C ALA A 390 -21.89 -1.34 58.76
N TRP A 391 -21.75 -2.58 59.22
CA TRP A 391 -22.43 -3.75 58.68
C TRP A 391 -23.21 -4.44 59.80
N MET A 392 -24.52 -4.47 59.64
CA MET A 392 -25.48 -4.96 60.63
C MET A 392 -26.16 -6.20 60.06
N GLY A 393 -26.31 -7.29 60.82
CA GLY A 393 -27.11 -8.44 60.36
C GLY A 393 -28.59 -8.12 60.18
N GLU A 394 -29.36 -9.01 59.54
CA GLU A 394 -30.80 -8.86 59.30
C GLU A 394 -31.58 -8.59 60.62
N ALA A 395 -31.20 -9.29 61.70
CA ALA A 395 -31.80 -9.11 63.02
C ALA A 395 -31.35 -7.82 63.74
N ARG A 396 -30.36 -7.09 63.18
CA ARG A 396 -29.73 -5.87 63.73
C ARG A 396 -29.20 -5.99 65.16
N GLU A 397 -28.98 -7.23 65.62
CA GLU A 397 -28.56 -7.49 66.99
C GLU A 397 -27.08 -7.28 67.25
N GLN A 398 -26.26 -7.39 66.21
CA GLN A 398 -24.83 -7.18 66.26
C GLN A 398 -24.38 -6.43 65.01
N THR A 399 -23.41 -5.54 65.17
CA THR A 399 -22.88 -4.68 64.11
C THR A 399 -21.36 -4.70 64.14
N LEU A 400 -20.77 -4.88 62.97
CA LEU A 400 -19.34 -4.67 62.74
C LEU A 400 -19.14 -3.28 62.16
N VAL A 401 -18.32 -2.46 62.81
CA VAL A 401 -18.05 -1.07 62.41
C VAL A 401 -16.56 -0.90 62.14
N ALA A 402 -16.20 -0.42 60.95
CA ALA A 402 -14.90 0.15 60.68
C ALA A 402 -14.98 1.67 60.85
N SER A 403 -14.15 2.22 61.72
CA SER A 403 -14.15 3.63 62.09
C SER A 403 -12.82 4.32 61.81
N LEU A 404 -12.85 5.63 61.74
CA LEU A 404 -11.68 6.50 61.71
C LEU A 404 -11.79 7.45 62.91
N SER A 405 -10.85 7.38 63.84
CA SER A 405 -10.91 8.22 65.03
C SER A 405 -10.68 9.70 64.70
N ALA A 406 -11.01 10.60 65.63
CA ALA A 406 -10.68 12.02 65.53
C ALA A 406 -9.18 12.29 65.26
N ALA A 407 -8.30 11.37 65.71
CA ALA A 407 -6.86 11.44 65.47
C ALA A 407 -6.42 10.94 64.07
N GLY A 408 -7.36 10.51 63.21
CA GLY A 408 -7.07 9.95 61.89
C GLY A 408 -6.55 8.51 61.93
N ILE A 409 -6.87 7.76 62.99
CA ILE A 409 -6.43 6.37 63.17
C ILE A 409 -7.59 5.42 62.84
N PRO A 410 -7.42 4.49 61.89
CA PRO A 410 -8.47 3.54 61.55
C PRO A 410 -8.64 2.49 62.67
N GLY A 411 -9.87 2.03 62.89
CA GLY A 411 -10.22 1.08 63.93
C GLY A 411 -11.38 0.18 63.52
N VAL A 412 -11.61 -0.87 64.31
CA VAL A 412 -12.72 -1.80 64.10
C VAL A 412 -13.38 -2.08 65.45
N GLY A 413 -14.70 -2.02 65.47
CA GLY A 413 -15.50 -2.37 66.65
C GLY A 413 -16.62 -3.33 66.29
N VAL A 414 -16.86 -4.28 67.19
CA VAL A 414 -18.07 -5.09 67.22
C VAL A 414 -18.94 -4.56 68.35
N TYR A 415 -20.19 -4.31 67.99
CA TYR A 415 -21.21 -3.82 68.89
C TYR A 415 -22.36 -4.82 68.91
N THR A 416 -22.95 -5.03 70.08
CA THR A 416 -24.11 -5.93 70.25
C THR A 416 -25.28 -5.14 70.83
N ASN A 417 -26.46 -5.76 70.82
CA ASN A 417 -27.75 -5.13 71.04
C ASN A 417 -27.84 -4.22 72.27
N ALA A 418 -28.42 -3.04 72.01
CA ALA A 418 -29.42 -2.31 72.79
C ALA A 418 -29.47 -2.53 74.32
N LEU A 419 -28.93 -1.57 75.07
CA LEU A 419 -29.66 -1.13 76.27
C LEU A 419 -30.69 -0.08 75.80
N GLU A 420 -31.95 -0.23 76.18
CA GLU A 420 -32.86 0.91 76.24
C GLU A 420 -32.31 1.86 77.29
N ILE A 421 -31.60 2.90 76.84
CA ILE A 421 -31.20 3.98 77.72
C ILE A 421 -32.31 5.01 77.61
N VAL A 422 -32.94 5.30 78.75
CA VAL A 422 -33.81 6.47 78.88
C VAL A 422 -32.89 7.67 78.95
N ASP A 423 -32.88 8.50 77.91
CA ASP A 423 -32.11 9.74 77.94
C ASP A 423 -32.73 10.71 78.98
N ALA A 424 -32.02 11.77 79.36
CA ALA A 424 -32.43 12.65 80.46
C ALA A 424 -33.84 13.29 80.29
N ASP A 425 -34.37 13.28 79.07
CA ASP A 425 -35.69 13.80 78.67
C ASP A 425 -36.81 12.73 78.61
N GLY A 426 -36.50 11.45 78.88
CA GLY A 426 -37.48 10.36 78.89
C GLY A 426 -37.64 9.63 77.56
N THR A 427 -36.82 9.93 76.56
CA THR A 427 -36.86 9.26 75.25
C THR A 427 -36.14 7.91 75.34
N LEU A 428 -36.75 6.84 74.78
CA LEU A 428 -36.10 5.53 74.67
C LEU A 428 -35.16 5.56 73.46
N GLU A 429 -33.85 5.60 73.71
CA GLU A 429 -32.85 5.39 72.65
C GLU A 429 -32.28 3.97 72.72
N THR A 430 -32.31 3.28 71.59
CA THR A 430 -31.67 1.98 71.41
C THR A 430 -30.17 2.19 71.19
N ASN A 431 -29.37 2.08 72.25
CA ASN A 431 -27.92 2.29 72.16
C ASN A 431 -27.15 0.96 72.09
N TYR A 432 -26.31 0.83 71.05
CA TYR A 432 -25.41 -0.31 70.84
C TYR A 432 -24.25 -0.26 71.83
N VAL A 433 -23.99 -1.36 72.53
CA VAL A 433 -22.90 -1.45 73.51
C VAL A 433 -21.69 -2.13 72.86
N PRO A 434 -20.46 -1.61 73.05
CA PRO A 434 -19.26 -2.25 72.51
C PRO A 434 -19.05 -3.63 73.14
N ALA A 435 -19.02 -4.68 72.32
CA ALA A 435 -18.66 -6.04 72.74
C ALA A 435 -17.15 -6.28 72.60
N ALA A 436 -16.55 -5.74 71.55
CA ALA A 436 -15.11 -5.68 71.37
C ALA A 436 -14.78 -4.46 70.50
N VAL A 437 -14.14 -3.43 71.05
CA VAL A 437 -13.70 -2.27 70.27
C VAL A 437 -12.20 -2.21 70.27
N TRP A 438 -11.65 -1.93 69.10
CA TRP A 438 -10.22 -1.80 68.93
C TRP A 438 -9.87 -0.53 68.14
N ALA A 439 -9.03 0.30 68.78
CA ALA A 439 -8.22 1.32 68.13
C ALA A 439 -6.75 0.96 68.32
N PHE A 440 -5.87 1.28 67.37
CA PHE A 440 -4.43 0.98 67.49
C PHE A 440 -3.82 1.61 68.76
N ASP A 441 -3.64 0.81 69.82
CA ASP A 441 -3.05 1.29 71.09
C ASP A 441 -1.52 1.52 71.03
N THR A 442 -0.84 1.16 69.95
CA THR A 442 0.60 1.38 69.70
C THR A 442 0.83 1.99 68.33
N ALA A 443 1.72 3.00 68.25
CA ALA A 443 1.83 4.01 67.18
C ALA A 443 1.60 3.51 65.73
N PRO A 444 0.34 3.52 65.25
CA PRO A 444 0.05 3.42 63.83
C PRO A 444 0.35 4.77 63.16
N VAL A 445 0.45 4.79 61.83
CA VAL A 445 0.52 6.05 61.09
C VAL A 445 -0.89 6.64 60.97
N ALA A 446 -1.11 7.82 61.53
CA ALA A 446 -2.32 8.60 61.28
C ALA A 446 -2.43 8.87 59.77
N LEU A 447 -3.60 8.60 59.18
CA LEU A 447 -3.83 8.79 57.76
C LEU A 447 -3.72 10.28 57.45
N VAL A 448 -2.90 10.63 56.46
CA VAL A 448 -2.67 12.02 56.10
C VAL A 448 -3.89 12.52 55.30
N PRO A 449 -4.57 13.60 55.74
CA PRO A 449 -5.65 14.19 54.97
C PRO A 449 -5.21 14.51 53.54
N GLY A 450 -6.08 14.25 52.58
CA GLY A 450 -5.84 14.44 51.16
C GLY A 450 -5.07 13.31 50.47
N ARG A 451 -4.52 12.31 51.18
CA ARG A 451 -3.91 11.12 50.57
C ARG A 451 -4.91 9.96 50.46
N ALA A 452 -4.79 9.19 49.38
CA ALA A 452 -5.60 7.99 49.17
C ALA A 452 -4.97 6.77 49.84
N TYR A 453 -5.82 5.97 50.50
CA TYR A 453 -5.45 4.73 51.17
C TYR A 453 -6.44 3.62 50.81
N LEU A 454 -5.98 2.38 50.75
CA LEU A 454 -6.81 1.17 50.67
C LEU A 454 -6.90 0.60 52.06
N VAL A 455 -8.12 0.41 52.52
CA VAL A 455 -8.40 -0.26 53.77
C VAL A 455 -9.11 -1.56 53.44
N ALA A 456 -8.54 -2.66 53.93
CA ALA A 456 -9.11 -3.98 53.80
C ALA A 456 -9.36 -4.58 55.19
N LEU A 457 -10.56 -5.07 55.40
CA LEU A 457 -10.98 -5.84 56.56
C LEU A 457 -11.24 -7.27 56.10
N SER A 458 -10.52 -8.23 56.66
CA SER A 458 -10.65 -9.63 56.25
C SER A 458 -10.88 -10.54 57.45
N HIS A 459 -11.57 -11.64 57.18
CA HIS A 459 -11.73 -12.74 58.10
C HIS A 459 -11.21 -14.01 57.45
N ARG A 460 -10.42 -14.78 58.20
CA ARG A 460 -9.91 -16.06 57.75
C ARG A 460 -10.86 -17.18 58.14
N GLU A 461 -11.14 -18.05 57.18
CA GLU A 461 -11.94 -19.25 57.37
C GLU A 461 -11.45 -20.07 58.59
N GLY A 462 -12.39 -20.43 59.49
CA GLY A 462 -12.09 -21.26 60.66
C GLY A 462 -11.33 -20.56 61.80
N THR A 463 -11.21 -19.23 61.76
CA THR A 463 -10.64 -18.42 62.86
C THR A 463 -11.73 -17.57 63.52
N GLU A 464 -11.58 -17.16 64.78
CA GLU A 464 -12.45 -16.15 65.41
C GLU A 464 -11.74 -14.78 65.47
N ALA A 465 -11.10 -14.41 64.36
CA ALA A 465 -10.29 -13.20 64.26
C ALA A 465 -10.57 -12.41 62.98
N VAL A 466 -10.32 -11.10 63.04
CA VAL A 466 -10.45 -10.18 61.90
C VAL A 466 -9.15 -9.40 61.73
N ASP A 467 -8.72 -9.25 60.48
CA ASP A 467 -7.51 -8.57 60.06
C ASP A 467 -7.84 -7.23 59.40
N LEU A 468 -7.40 -6.13 60.02
CA LEU A 468 -7.42 -4.81 59.39
C LEU A 468 -6.06 -4.52 58.76
N ARG A 469 -6.06 -4.19 57.47
CA ARG A 469 -4.87 -3.86 56.68
C ARG A 469 -5.09 -2.53 55.97
N VAL A 470 -4.07 -1.67 56.01
CA VAL A 470 -4.09 -0.36 55.35
C VAL A 470 -2.85 -0.21 54.49
N PHE A 471 -3.04 0.20 53.25
CA PHE A 471 -1.99 0.43 52.29
C PHE A 471 -2.02 1.90 51.84
N ASP A 472 -0.87 2.45 51.43
CA ASP A 472 -0.76 3.76 50.78
C ASP A 472 -0.85 3.67 49.26
N ALA A 473 -1.02 4.81 48.57
CA ALA A 473 -1.19 4.86 47.11
C ALA A 473 -0.12 4.12 46.27
N ASN A 474 1.04 3.77 46.83
CA ASN A 474 2.07 2.99 46.13
C ASN A 474 1.93 1.47 46.37
N GLY A 475 0.84 1.02 46.99
CA GLY A 475 0.65 -0.37 47.40
C GLY A 475 1.45 -0.77 48.64
N THR A 476 2.07 0.18 49.36
CA THR A 476 2.88 -0.14 50.53
C THR A 476 1.97 -0.30 51.75
N LYS A 477 2.07 -1.42 52.47
CA LYS A 477 1.30 -1.63 53.70
C LYS A 477 1.80 -0.70 54.82
N VAL A 478 0.96 0.25 55.22
CA VAL A 478 1.28 1.27 56.25
C VAL A 478 0.73 0.91 57.63
N ALA A 479 -0.30 0.06 57.72
CA ALA A 479 -0.79 -0.47 58.98
C ALA A 479 -1.38 -1.88 58.82
N SER A 480 -1.25 -2.71 59.84
CA SER A 480 -1.85 -4.06 59.90
C SER A 480 -2.09 -4.44 61.35
N ARG A 481 -3.26 -5.01 61.68
CA ARG A 481 -3.47 -5.68 62.96
C ARG A 481 -4.52 -6.79 62.84
N THR A 482 -4.22 -7.91 63.48
CA THR A 482 -5.14 -9.02 63.71
C THR A 482 -5.78 -8.87 65.08
N LEU A 483 -7.10 -8.96 65.15
CA LEU A 483 -7.86 -8.93 66.40
C LEU A 483 -8.60 -10.25 66.59
N ALA A 484 -8.38 -10.92 67.72
CA ALA A 484 -9.22 -12.04 68.14
C ALA A 484 -10.53 -11.49 68.74
N ILE A 485 -11.65 -11.78 68.09
CA ILE A 485 -12.99 -11.30 68.47
C ILE A 485 -13.76 -12.41 69.23
N GLY A 486 -13.33 -13.67 69.10
CA GLY A 486 -13.87 -14.78 69.89
C GLY A 486 -15.37 -15.00 69.65
N SER A 487 -16.12 -15.33 70.72
CA SER A 487 -17.58 -15.50 70.69
C SER A 487 -18.37 -14.21 70.41
N ALA A 488 -17.70 -13.07 70.25
CA ALA A 488 -18.34 -11.81 69.86
C ALA A 488 -18.41 -11.65 68.33
N MET A 489 -18.01 -12.64 67.52
CA MET A 489 -18.11 -12.54 66.06
C MET A 489 -19.59 -12.40 65.63
N PRO A 490 -19.96 -11.34 64.89
CA PRO A 490 -21.35 -11.07 64.55
C PRO A 490 -21.88 -11.98 63.43
N ASP A 491 -23.14 -12.43 63.58
CA ASP A 491 -23.91 -13.01 62.48
C ASP A 491 -24.47 -11.87 61.62
N LEU A 492 -23.85 -11.66 60.47
CA LEU A 492 -24.15 -10.55 59.56
C LEU A 492 -24.97 -10.99 58.34
N THR A 493 -25.63 -12.15 58.43
CA THR A 493 -26.45 -12.72 57.36
C THR A 493 -27.59 -11.77 56.98
N GLY A 494 -27.82 -11.58 55.66
CA GLY A 494 -28.87 -10.68 55.15
C GLY A 494 -28.67 -9.22 55.55
N GLY A 495 -27.43 -8.83 55.87
CA GLY A 495 -27.15 -7.60 56.59
C GLY A 495 -27.28 -6.30 55.79
N HIS A 496 -27.65 -5.23 56.49
CA HIS A 496 -27.64 -3.85 56.00
C HIS A 496 -26.25 -3.24 56.15
N ILE A 497 -25.83 -2.49 55.13
CA ILE A 497 -24.57 -1.77 55.14
C ILE A 497 -24.84 -0.27 55.08
N ALA A 498 -24.14 0.48 55.93
CA ALA A 498 -24.04 1.93 55.86
C ALA A 498 -22.57 2.36 55.80
N ALA A 499 -22.25 3.37 55.01
CA ALA A 499 -20.90 3.91 54.89
C ALA A 499 -20.89 5.44 54.99
N GLY A 500 -19.80 5.99 55.51
CA GLY A 500 -19.50 7.42 55.50
C GLY A 500 -20.23 8.30 56.55
N LEU A 501 -20.88 7.72 57.56
CA LEU A 501 -21.51 8.50 58.64
C LEU A 501 -20.45 9.32 59.40
N ASN A 502 -20.69 10.62 59.58
CA ASN A 502 -19.74 11.60 60.13
C ASN A 502 -18.40 11.68 59.39
N TYR A 503 -18.25 11.09 58.21
CA TYR A 503 -17.02 11.13 57.42
C TYR A 503 -17.03 12.31 56.45
N GLU A 504 -15.90 13.01 56.30
CA GLU A 504 -15.70 14.02 55.27
C GLU A 504 -14.52 13.63 54.37
N GLY A 505 -14.79 13.50 53.08
CA GLY A 505 -13.82 13.05 52.09
C GLY A 505 -14.42 12.09 51.07
N ALA A 506 -13.55 11.45 50.30
CA ALA A 506 -13.94 10.49 49.27
C ALA A 506 -13.84 9.06 49.80
N LEU A 507 -14.92 8.29 49.69
CA LEU A 507 -14.87 6.83 49.69
C LEU A 507 -15.12 6.34 48.26
N ALA A 508 -14.42 5.29 47.85
CA ALA A 508 -14.57 4.69 46.54
C ALA A 508 -14.23 3.20 46.57
N ASN A 509 -14.55 2.49 45.49
CA ASN A 509 -14.18 1.08 45.31
C ASN A 509 -14.57 0.20 46.51
N PHE A 510 -15.78 0.40 47.03
CA PHE A 510 -16.32 -0.46 48.08
C PHE A 510 -16.60 -1.83 47.48
N ARG A 511 -15.89 -2.86 47.94
CA ARG A 511 -15.99 -4.21 47.38
C ARG A 511 -16.08 -5.25 48.48
N PHE A 512 -16.96 -6.21 48.25
CA PHE A 512 -17.13 -7.37 49.11
C PHE A 512 -16.74 -8.63 48.37
N TRP A 513 -15.85 -9.42 48.97
CA TRP A 513 -15.34 -10.67 48.44
C TRP A 513 -15.75 -11.83 49.35
N GLU A 514 -16.17 -12.95 48.75
CA GLU A 514 -16.56 -14.17 49.48
C GLU A 514 -15.37 -15.01 49.97
N ASN A 515 -14.15 -14.48 49.89
CA ASN A 515 -12.91 -15.13 50.29
C ASN A 515 -11.89 -14.17 50.94
N GLU A 516 -10.92 -14.73 51.68
CA GLU A 516 -9.77 -13.97 52.19
C GLU A 516 -8.82 -13.60 51.02
N ARG A 517 -8.47 -12.32 50.88
CA ARG A 517 -7.52 -11.84 49.86
C ARG A 517 -6.11 -11.67 50.43
N SER A 518 -5.10 -12.08 49.66
CA SER A 518 -3.69 -11.80 49.97
C SER A 518 -3.36 -10.31 49.79
N ASP A 519 -2.26 -9.84 50.38
CA ASP A 519 -1.84 -8.44 50.23
C ASP A 519 -1.53 -8.09 48.77
N GLU A 520 -0.90 -9.01 48.03
CA GLU A 520 -0.63 -8.84 46.60
C GLU A 520 -1.92 -8.73 45.80
N ALA A 521 -2.94 -9.52 46.15
CA ALA A 521 -4.24 -9.49 45.49
C ALA A 521 -5.03 -8.20 45.81
N LEU A 522 -4.86 -7.64 47.00
CA LEU A 522 -5.44 -6.35 47.39
C LEU A 522 -4.79 -5.19 46.63
N VAL A 523 -3.45 -5.20 46.50
CA VAL A 523 -2.70 -4.15 45.81
C VAL A 523 -2.88 -4.23 44.28
N ALA A 524 -2.82 -5.44 43.70
CA ALA A 524 -2.91 -5.62 42.24
C ALA A 524 -4.27 -5.24 41.64
N GLY A 525 -5.33 -5.23 42.45
CA GLY A 525 -6.69 -4.85 42.06
C GLY A 525 -7.15 -3.52 42.65
N TRP A 526 -6.25 -2.71 43.22
CA TRP A 526 -6.66 -1.52 43.96
C TRP A 526 -7.44 -0.53 43.09
N GLU A 527 -6.93 -0.20 41.89
CA GLU A 527 -7.51 0.84 41.04
C GLU A 527 -8.82 0.37 40.37
N THR A 528 -8.78 -0.78 39.68
CA THR A 528 -9.93 -1.31 38.92
C THR A 528 -10.04 -2.82 39.04
N VAL A 529 -11.27 -3.32 39.24
CA VAL A 529 -11.61 -4.75 39.23
C VAL A 529 -12.87 -4.93 38.40
N SER A 530 -12.89 -5.92 37.50
CA SER A 530 -14.07 -6.24 36.71
C SER A 530 -15.21 -6.72 37.62
N PRO A 531 -16.45 -6.20 37.49
CA PRO A 531 -17.63 -6.66 38.23
C PRO A 531 -17.91 -8.16 38.05
N ALA A 532 -17.43 -8.78 36.96
CA ALA A 532 -17.60 -10.20 36.67
C ALA A 532 -16.49 -11.09 37.28
N THR A 533 -15.60 -10.54 38.10
CA THR A 533 -14.48 -11.29 38.68
C THR A 533 -14.99 -12.34 39.67
N GLN A 534 -14.54 -13.57 39.51
CA GLN A 534 -14.94 -14.68 40.37
C GLN A 534 -14.62 -14.40 41.84
N GLY A 535 -15.61 -14.58 42.71
CA GLY A 535 -15.51 -14.32 44.15
C GLY A 535 -15.87 -12.90 44.60
N LEU A 536 -16.15 -11.98 43.67
CA LEU A 536 -16.65 -10.63 43.99
C LEU A 536 -18.17 -10.68 44.14
N VAL A 537 -18.67 -10.32 45.32
CA VAL A 537 -20.10 -10.35 45.67
C VAL A 537 -20.75 -9.00 45.41
N SER A 538 -20.05 -7.91 45.69
CA SER A 538 -20.53 -6.53 45.54
C SER A 538 -19.37 -5.64 45.12
N SER A 539 -19.59 -4.73 44.17
CA SER A 539 -18.58 -3.79 43.70
C SER A 539 -19.20 -2.44 43.42
N GLN A 540 -18.87 -1.48 44.27
CA GLN A 540 -19.38 -0.11 44.19
C GLN A 540 -18.23 0.87 43.98
N PRO A 541 -18.07 1.42 42.77
CA PRO A 541 -17.06 2.46 42.50
C PRO A 541 -17.43 3.80 43.16
N MET A 542 -18.67 3.96 43.66
CA MET A 542 -19.21 5.21 44.22
C MET A 542 -19.19 6.38 43.22
N THR A 543 -19.43 6.04 41.96
CA THR A 543 -19.54 6.98 40.84
C THR A 543 -20.93 6.95 40.22
N ALA A 544 -21.37 8.08 39.69
CA ALA A 544 -22.66 8.29 39.08
C ALA A 544 -22.52 8.91 37.68
N SER A 545 -23.53 8.67 36.84
CA SER A 545 -23.62 9.28 35.50
C SER A 545 -24.16 10.72 35.56
N SER A 546 -24.79 11.08 36.67
CA SER A 546 -25.35 12.40 36.96
C SER A 546 -25.10 12.79 38.42
N ALA A 547 -25.01 14.10 38.68
CA ALA A 547 -24.97 14.64 40.05
C ALA A 547 -26.32 14.51 40.79
N ASP A 548 -27.40 14.15 40.10
CA ASP A 548 -28.74 14.02 40.67
C ASP A 548 -29.13 12.56 40.97
N ASP A 549 -28.21 11.61 40.80
CA ASP A 549 -28.49 10.19 41.02
C ASP A 549 -28.76 9.91 42.50
N THR A 550 -30.01 9.58 42.82
CA THR A 550 -30.48 9.23 44.18
C THR A 550 -30.35 7.73 44.48
N THR A 551 -29.82 6.96 43.54
CA THR A 551 -29.61 5.51 43.67
C THR A 551 -28.46 5.08 42.77
N LEU A 552 -27.53 4.27 43.30
CA LEU A 552 -26.41 3.67 42.56
C LEU A 552 -26.68 2.16 42.44
N ILE A 553 -26.49 1.61 41.24
CA ILE A 553 -26.70 0.17 41.01
C ILE A 553 -25.35 -0.54 41.05
N ASP A 554 -25.28 -1.59 41.84
CA ASP A 554 -24.13 -2.49 41.90
C ASP A 554 -24.06 -3.35 40.65
N GLU A 555 -22.98 -3.26 39.90
CA GLU A 555 -22.84 -4.05 38.68
C GLU A 555 -22.54 -5.52 38.99
N ALA A 556 -21.95 -5.84 40.14
CA ALA A 556 -21.67 -7.23 40.54
C ALA A 556 -22.91 -7.90 41.13
N SER A 557 -23.69 -7.18 41.95
CA SER A 557 -24.85 -7.76 42.65
C SER A 557 -26.22 -7.39 42.08
N GLY A 558 -26.32 -6.32 41.29
CA GLY A 558 -27.59 -5.74 40.84
C GLY A 558 -28.35 -4.94 41.91
N LEU A 559 -27.78 -4.72 43.09
CA LEU A 559 -28.45 -4.07 44.22
C LEU A 559 -28.38 -2.55 44.16
N ALA A 560 -29.43 -1.92 44.70
CA ALA A 560 -29.58 -0.47 44.74
C ALA A 560 -29.04 0.11 46.06
N TRP A 561 -28.02 0.96 45.94
CA TRP A 561 -27.41 1.72 47.02
C TRP A 561 -27.93 3.14 47.04
N ARG A 562 -28.26 3.67 48.21
CA ARG A 562 -28.93 4.97 48.38
C ARG A 562 -27.99 5.97 49.07
N PRO A 563 -27.48 6.97 48.33
CA PRO A 563 -26.76 8.08 48.91
C PRO A 563 -27.72 9.05 49.63
N TYR A 564 -27.25 9.66 50.72
CA TYR A 564 -27.99 10.65 51.51
C TYR A 564 -27.06 11.80 51.90
N ASP A 565 -27.45 13.04 51.60
CA ASP A 565 -26.71 14.27 51.92
C ASP A 565 -25.22 14.21 51.52
N VAL A 566 -24.95 13.75 50.29
CA VAL A 566 -23.61 13.64 49.71
C VAL A 566 -23.39 14.75 48.66
N PHE A 567 -22.13 15.12 48.45
CA PHE A 567 -21.72 16.05 47.41
C PHE A 567 -21.13 15.28 46.22
N TRP A 568 -21.65 15.52 45.02
CA TRP A 568 -21.12 14.90 43.80
C TRP A 568 -20.03 15.77 43.18
N ARG A 569 -18.79 15.27 43.16
CA ARG A 569 -17.65 15.94 42.53
C ARG A 569 -17.40 15.34 41.16
N VAL A 570 -17.23 16.19 40.15
CA VAL A 570 -16.78 15.73 38.82
C VAL A 570 -15.36 15.18 38.96
N VAL A 571 -15.17 13.91 38.62
CA VAL A 571 -13.87 13.25 38.70
C VAL A 571 -13.23 13.09 37.33
N GLU A 572 -13.99 12.77 36.27
CA GLU A 572 -13.41 12.66 34.94
C GLU A 572 -14.41 12.61 33.78
N ALA A 573 -13.89 12.91 32.60
CA ALA A 573 -14.56 12.90 31.32
C ALA A 573 -14.38 11.53 30.62
N SER A 574 -15.37 10.64 30.73
CA SER A 574 -15.57 9.42 29.92
C SER A 574 -14.44 8.36 29.81
N ALA A 575 -14.80 7.10 30.04
CA ALA A 575 -14.01 5.89 29.73
C ALA A 575 -13.63 5.71 28.24
N ALA A 576 -14.15 6.55 27.33
CA ALA A 576 -13.63 6.65 25.96
C ALA A 576 -12.28 7.40 25.89
N GLN A 577 -11.80 7.96 27.00
CA GLN A 577 -10.55 8.71 27.08
C GLN A 577 -9.39 7.85 27.65
N GLU A 578 -9.64 6.90 28.55
CA GLU A 578 -8.57 6.00 29.06
C GLU A 578 -8.15 4.90 28.07
N THR A 579 -9.00 4.50 27.12
CA THR A 579 -8.60 3.58 26.05
C THR A 579 -7.92 4.27 24.86
N LEU A 580 -7.88 5.60 24.85
CA LEU A 580 -7.39 6.43 23.74
C LEU A 580 -6.51 7.58 24.23
N ASP A 581 -5.70 7.34 25.27
CA ASP A 581 -4.72 8.31 25.78
C ASP A 581 -3.45 8.35 24.91
N ASP A 582 -3.63 8.29 23.58
CA ASP A 582 -2.56 8.56 22.62
C ASP A 582 -2.62 10.05 22.25
N GLN A 583 -1.66 10.81 22.77
CA GLN A 583 -1.43 12.22 22.47
C GLN A 583 -0.86 12.43 21.04
N GLY A 584 -0.89 11.40 20.17
CA GLY A 584 -0.50 11.46 18.78
C GLY A 584 -1.54 12.15 17.89
N LEU A 585 -1.16 13.30 17.30
CA LEU A 585 -1.80 14.03 16.20
C LEU A 585 -3.11 13.43 15.61
N LEU A 586 -4.23 14.11 15.92
CA LEU A 586 -5.57 14.10 15.27
C LEU A 586 -6.51 12.90 15.58
N ARG A 587 -7.32 13.06 16.63
CA ARG A 587 -8.53 12.27 16.91
C ARG A 587 -9.61 12.57 15.86
N ILE A 588 -10.16 11.54 15.20
CA ILE A 588 -11.36 11.67 14.35
C ILE A 588 -12.60 11.60 15.22
N ASP A 589 -13.51 12.52 14.96
CA ASP A 589 -14.85 12.54 15.49
C ASP A 589 -15.78 13.23 14.48
N ARG A 590 -17.06 13.32 14.82
CA ARG A 590 -18.05 14.01 13.97
C ARG A 590 -17.76 15.50 13.74
N GLY A 591 -16.88 16.12 14.53
CA GLY A 591 -16.51 17.54 14.42
C GLY A 591 -15.31 17.78 13.51
N THR A 592 -14.38 16.83 13.45
CA THR A 592 -13.17 16.88 12.61
C THR A 592 -13.42 16.40 11.18
N VAL A 593 -14.39 15.51 10.95
CA VAL A 593 -14.80 15.06 9.60
C VAL A 593 -15.75 16.06 8.96
N THR A 594 -15.19 17.03 8.24
CA THR A 594 -15.96 18.10 7.57
C THR A 594 -16.97 17.59 6.53
N GLU A 595 -16.73 16.41 5.97
CA GLU A 595 -17.56 15.78 4.94
C GLU A 595 -18.95 15.39 5.46
N LEU A 596 -19.12 15.19 6.78
CA LEU A 596 -20.43 15.04 7.39
C LEU A 596 -21.29 16.29 7.27
N GLY A 597 -20.68 17.46 7.44
CA GLY A 597 -21.32 18.75 7.23
C GLY A 597 -21.65 18.97 5.76
N GLU A 598 -20.75 18.58 4.86
CA GLU A 598 -20.98 18.65 3.42
C GLU A 598 -22.17 17.78 2.97
N LEU A 599 -22.34 16.57 3.52
CA LEU A 599 -23.49 15.71 3.21
C LEU A 599 -24.83 16.37 3.56
N ALA A 600 -24.91 16.98 4.76
CA ALA A 600 -26.10 17.71 5.18
C ALA A 600 -26.36 18.93 4.29
N GLU A 601 -25.29 19.66 3.92
CA GLU A 601 -25.38 20.78 3.00
C GLU A 601 -25.83 20.34 1.60
N CYS A 602 -25.35 19.21 1.08
CA CYS A 602 -25.80 18.68 -0.22
C CYS A 602 -27.31 18.37 -0.21
N VAL A 603 -27.84 17.79 0.88
CA VAL A 603 -29.29 17.57 1.04
C VAL A 603 -30.04 18.90 1.05
N HIS A 604 -29.51 19.90 1.76
CA HIS A 604 -30.07 21.25 1.75
C HIS A 604 -30.07 21.87 0.35
N GLN A 605 -28.97 21.75 -0.39
CA GLN A 605 -28.85 22.25 -1.77
C GLN A 605 -29.82 21.54 -2.72
N LEU A 606 -30.00 20.22 -2.61
CA LEU A 606 -30.98 19.47 -3.39
C LEU A 606 -32.41 19.98 -3.13
N GLN A 607 -32.75 20.19 -1.85
CA GLN A 607 -34.04 20.74 -1.44
C GLN A 607 -34.23 22.16 -2.00
N LEU A 608 -33.27 23.06 -1.77
CA LEU A 608 -33.32 24.45 -2.25
C LEU A 608 -33.46 24.54 -3.76
N LYS A 609 -32.72 23.73 -4.52
CA LYS A 609 -32.81 23.72 -5.99
C LYS A 609 -34.19 23.22 -6.45
N THR A 610 -34.70 22.17 -5.83
CA THR A 610 -36.01 21.62 -6.17
C THR A 610 -37.13 22.62 -5.83
N ASP A 611 -37.10 23.19 -4.63
CA ASP A 611 -38.06 24.20 -4.17
C ASP A 611 -37.99 25.48 -5.03
N ALA A 612 -36.80 25.91 -5.43
CA ALA A 612 -36.62 27.07 -6.30
C ALA A 612 -37.32 26.85 -7.65
N ILE A 613 -37.13 25.69 -8.26
CA ILE A 613 -37.76 25.34 -9.54
C ILE A 613 -39.27 25.23 -9.37
N ASP A 614 -39.74 24.57 -8.31
CA ASP A 614 -41.17 24.43 -8.02
C ASP A 614 -41.83 25.78 -7.69
N ALA A 615 -41.09 26.74 -7.14
CA ALA A 615 -41.51 28.12 -6.93
C ALA A 615 -41.50 28.97 -8.22
N GLY A 616 -41.14 28.39 -9.37
CA GLY A 616 -41.08 29.07 -10.66
C GLY A 616 -39.85 29.96 -10.84
N LEU A 617 -38.80 29.78 -10.03
CA LEU A 617 -37.49 30.37 -10.30
C LEU A 617 -36.81 29.62 -11.45
N ASN A 618 -35.96 30.32 -12.19
CA ASN A 618 -35.12 29.68 -13.18
C ASN A 618 -34.01 28.84 -12.50
N PRO A 619 -33.28 27.98 -13.24
CA PRO A 619 -32.23 27.13 -12.68
C PRO A 619 -31.06 27.90 -12.03
N LEU A 620 -30.94 29.20 -12.30
CA LEU A 620 -29.95 30.08 -11.68
C LEU A 620 -30.44 30.68 -10.34
N GLY A 621 -31.66 30.35 -9.91
CA GLY A 621 -32.31 30.86 -8.70
C GLY A 621 -32.91 32.26 -8.85
N LEU A 622 -33.11 32.73 -10.08
CA LEU A 622 -33.67 34.06 -10.36
C LEU A 622 -35.15 33.94 -10.74
N ALA A 623 -35.97 34.86 -10.22
CA ALA A 623 -37.37 34.95 -10.63
C ALA A 623 -37.48 35.41 -12.09
N GLY A 624 -38.54 34.98 -12.81
CA GLY A 624 -38.77 35.40 -14.20
C GLY A 624 -38.84 36.93 -14.38
N GLY A 625 -39.28 37.65 -13.34
CA GLY A 625 -39.31 39.12 -13.27
C GLY A 625 -38.15 39.76 -12.49
N ALA A 626 -37.02 39.09 -12.31
CA ALA A 626 -35.88 39.65 -11.57
C ALA A 626 -35.32 40.90 -12.29
N ILE A 627 -35.13 41.99 -11.54
CA ILE A 627 -34.54 43.25 -12.01
C ILE A 627 -33.30 43.56 -11.17
N PRO A 628 -32.15 43.88 -11.78
CA PRO A 628 -30.95 44.28 -11.04
C PRO A 628 -31.18 45.60 -10.28
N PHE A 629 -30.92 45.63 -8.97
CA PHE A 629 -31.24 46.78 -8.11
C PHE A 629 -30.03 47.62 -7.65
N ASP A 630 -28.80 47.15 -7.90
CA ASP A 630 -27.56 47.87 -7.63
C ASP A 630 -27.04 48.55 -8.90
N LEU A 631 -27.78 49.57 -9.34
CA LEU A 631 -27.49 50.36 -10.53
C LEU A 631 -27.19 51.80 -10.09
N SER A 632 -26.10 52.35 -10.58
CA SER A 632 -25.80 53.76 -10.40
C SER A 632 -26.85 54.59 -11.16
N PRO A 633 -27.55 55.51 -10.47
CA PRO A 633 -28.58 56.30 -11.12
C PRO A 633 -27.97 57.18 -12.23
N ILE A 634 -28.70 57.27 -13.34
CA ILE A 634 -28.39 58.16 -14.46
C ILE A 634 -28.40 59.61 -13.94
N GLY A 635 -27.24 60.15 -13.58
CA GLY A 635 -27.12 61.45 -12.93
C GLY A 635 -25.85 61.72 -12.12
N GLU A 636 -25.06 60.69 -11.78
CA GLU A 636 -23.72 60.92 -11.22
C GLU A 636 -22.72 61.38 -12.30
N PRO A 637 -21.77 62.29 -11.99
CA PRO A 637 -20.78 62.77 -12.95
C PRO A 637 -19.94 61.66 -13.60
N GLU A 638 -19.78 60.53 -12.91
CA GLU A 638 -18.99 59.37 -13.32
C GLU A 638 -19.80 58.30 -14.09
N ALA A 639 -21.15 58.36 -14.10
CA ALA A 639 -22.01 57.33 -14.71
C ALA A 639 -23.03 57.90 -15.71
N ARG A 640 -22.64 57.94 -17.00
CA ARG A 640 -23.55 58.15 -18.16
C ARG A 640 -24.01 56.83 -18.80
N ALA A 641 -23.79 55.69 -18.14
CA ALA A 641 -24.08 54.36 -18.66
C ALA A 641 -25.52 53.93 -18.37
N THR A 642 -26.15 53.25 -19.33
CA THR A 642 -27.51 52.67 -19.16
C THR A 642 -27.51 51.48 -18.20
N HIS A 643 -28.68 50.98 -17.81
CA HIS A 643 -28.76 49.81 -16.92
C HIS A 643 -28.12 48.58 -17.55
N PHE A 644 -28.35 48.36 -18.85
CA PHE A 644 -27.69 47.30 -19.60
C PHE A 644 -26.17 47.46 -19.55
N GLU A 645 -25.65 48.66 -19.84
CA GLU A 645 -24.20 48.91 -19.91
C GLU A 645 -23.50 48.65 -18.56
N GLN A 646 -24.12 49.04 -17.45
CA GLN A 646 -23.56 48.81 -16.11
C GLN A 646 -23.50 47.32 -15.74
N ILE A 647 -24.58 46.56 -15.99
CA ILE A 647 -24.62 45.12 -15.66
C ILE A 647 -23.76 44.33 -16.64
N ARG A 648 -23.75 44.71 -17.92
CA ARG A 648 -22.84 44.14 -18.92
C ARG A 648 -21.39 44.28 -18.49
N ASP A 649 -20.95 45.45 -18.02
CA ASP A 649 -19.57 45.65 -17.63
C ASP A 649 -19.19 44.77 -16.42
N ARG A 650 -20.12 44.56 -15.47
CA ARG A 650 -19.96 43.59 -14.37
C ARG A 650 -19.92 42.15 -14.88
N ALA A 651 -20.80 41.79 -15.82
CA ALA A 651 -20.83 40.47 -16.45
C ALA A 651 -19.51 40.19 -17.17
N ARG A 652 -18.92 41.19 -17.85
CA ARG A 652 -17.62 41.08 -18.50
C ARG A 652 -16.49 40.81 -17.52
N VAL A 653 -16.47 41.47 -16.35
CA VAL A 653 -15.48 41.20 -15.31
C VAL A 653 -15.64 39.79 -14.74
N ALA A 654 -16.87 39.38 -14.42
CA ALA A 654 -17.14 38.03 -13.91
C ALA A 654 -16.72 36.95 -14.93
N LEU A 655 -17.06 37.15 -16.20
CA LEU A 655 -16.71 36.26 -17.30
C LEU A 655 -15.19 36.20 -17.53
N LYS A 656 -14.48 37.33 -17.46
CA LYS A 656 -13.02 37.38 -17.54
C LYS A 656 -12.34 36.64 -16.38
N ASN A 657 -12.86 36.77 -15.16
CA ASN A 657 -12.36 36.03 -14.00
C ASN A 657 -12.56 34.52 -14.18
N ALA A 658 -13.73 34.09 -14.64
CA ALA A 658 -14.00 32.69 -14.95
C ALA A 658 -13.04 32.15 -16.03
N ALA A 659 -12.84 32.89 -17.12
CA ALA A 659 -11.88 32.53 -18.17
C ALA A 659 -10.44 32.42 -17.65
N THR A 660 -10.03 33.32 -16.74
CA THR A 660 -8.69 33.28 -16.13
C THR A 660 -8.48 32.02 -15.29
N ILE A 661 -9.46 31.65 -14.47
CA ILE A 661 -9.40 30.42 -13.65
C ILE A 661 -9.42 29.18 -14.54
N LEU A 662 -10.20 29.20 -15.63
CA LEU A 662 -10.19 28.12 -16.61
C LEU A 662 -8.83 27.95 -17.27
N ASN A 663 -8.16 29.04 -17.64
CA ASN A 663 -6.81 28.98 -18.22
C ASN A 663 -5.80 28.33 -17.27
N GLU A 664 -5.89 28.59 -15.96
CA GLU A 664 -5.05 27.91 -14.94
C GLU A 664 -5.35 26.41 -14.90
N ALA A 665 -6.63 26.02 -14.92
CA ALA A 665 -7.02 24.61 -14.99
C ALA A 665 -6.52 23.93 -16.28
N GLN A 666 -6.59 24.61 -17.41
CA GLN A 666 -6.09 24.13 -18.70
C GLN A 666 -4.56 24.01 -18.72
N GLU A 667 -3.83 24.90 -18.04
CA GLU A 667 -2.37 24.78 -17.88
C GLU A 667 -2.01 23.50 -17.12
N ASN A 668 -2.70 23.21 -16.00
CA ASN A 668 -2.53 21.97 -15.26
C ASN A 668 -2.87 20.74 -16.12
N GLY A 669 -3.93 20.80 -16.94
CA GLY A 669 -4.24 19.78 -17.94
C GLY A 669 -3.15 19.61 -19.00
N SER A 670 -2.55 20.72 -19.46
CA SER A 670 -1.41 20.67 -20.37
C SER A 670 -0.17 20.03 -19.75
N ARG A 671 0.08 20.26 -18.45
CA ARG A 671 1.18 19.59 -17.72
C ARG A 671 0.96 18.09 -17.59
N LEU A 672 -0.28 17.64 -17.38
CA LEU A 672 -0.62 16.21 -17.41
C LEU A 672 -0.30 15.59 -18.78
N ARG A 673 -0.64 16.28 -19.88
CA ARG A 673 -0.27 15.83 -21.23
C ARG A 673 1.24 15.77 -21.43
N GLN A 674 1.98 16.78 -20.97
CA GLN A 674 3.45 16.76 -21.02
C GLN A 674 4.07 15.61 -20.22
N ILE A 675 3.46 15.19 -19.11
CA ILE A 675 3.90 14.02 -18.33
C ILE A 675 3.68 12.73 -19.13
N GLU A 676 2.52 12.60 -19.78
CA GLU A 676 2.24 11.46 -20.65
C GLU A 676 3.16 11.44 -21.88
N ASP A 677 3.42 12.59 -22.51
CA ASP A 677 4.37 12.69 -23.63
C ASP A 677 5.80 12.35 -23.18
N ALA A 678 6.20 12.80 -21.99
CA ALA A 678 7.49 12.44 -21.40
C ALA A 678 7.57 10.94 -21.12
N ARG A 679 6.48 10.33 -20.65
CA ARG A 679 6.35 8.87 -20.48
C ARG A 679 6.48 8.16 -21.82
N THR A 680 5.80 8.61 -22.88
CA THR A 680 5.91 8.02 -24.22
C THR A 680 7.34 8.11 -24.74
N GLY A 681 7.99 9.27 -24.57
CA GLY A 681 9.40 9.46 -24.93
C GLY A 681 10.32 8.48 -24.18
N TYR A 682 10.08 8.32 -22.88
CA TYR A 682 10.85 7.41 -22.04
C TYR A 682 10.61 5.94 -22.41
N ALA A 683 9.36 5.54 -22.66
CA ALA A 683 9.01 4.19 -23.10
C ALA A 683 9.65 3.83 -24.45
N ASN A 684 9.61 4.75 -25.42
CA ASN A 684 10.26 4.55 -26.72
C ASN A 684 11.78 4.44 -26.61
N GLN A 685 12.38 5.25 -25.72
CA GLN A 685 13.81 5.16 -25.42
C GLN A 685 14.14 3.80 -24.80
N LEU A 686 13.34 3.34 -23.83
CA LEU A 686 13.51 2.02 -23.22
C LEU A 686 13.36 0.91 -24.24
N ASP A 687 12.32 0.89 -25.06
CA ASP A 687 12.13 -0.12 -26.10
C ASP A 687 13.32 -0.19 -27.07
N THR A 688 13.85 0.98 -27.46
CA THR A 688 15.02 1.08 -28.35
C THR A 688 16.26 0.51 -27.66
N MET A 689 16.48 0.87 -26.40
CA MET A 689 17.60 0.40 -25.60
C MET A 689 17.50 -1.11 -25.34
N GLU A 690 16.32 -1.61 -24.96
CA GLU A 690 16.02 -3.04 -24.77
C GLU A 690 16.27 -3.84 -26.05
N THR A 691 15.84 -3.31 -27.19
CA THR A 691 16.09 -3.95 -28.49
C THR A 691 17.59 -3.99 -28.80
N ALA A 692 18.32 -2.91 -28.51
CA ALA A 692 19.78 -2.87 -28.67
C ALA A 692 20.48 -3.89 -27.75
N TYR A 693 20.15 -3.92 -26.45
CA TYR A 693 20.68 -4.91 -25.52
C TYR A 693 20.34 -6.33 -25.93
N LYS A 694 19.09 -6.59 -26.35
CA LYS A 694 18.68 -7.91 -26.85
C LYS A 694 19.58 -8.33 -28.01
N ASN A 695 19.83 -7.45 -28.98
CA ASN A 695 20.69 -7.74 -30.13
C ASN A 695 22.16 -7.96 -29.72
N ASP A 696 22.69 -7.15 -28.82
CA ASP A 696 24.06 -7.27 -28.33
C ASP A 696 24.23 -8.55 -27.48
N LEU A 697 23.25 -8.90 -26.67
CA LEU A 697 23.21 -10.17 -25.93
C LEU A 697 23.09 -11.35 -26.87
N ILE A 698 22.29 -11.27 -27.95
CA ILE A 698 22.24 -12.31 -28.99
C ILE A 698 23.60 -12.44 -29.70
N ALA A 699 24.31 -11.33 -29.94
CA ALA A 699 25.65 -11.38 -30.52
C ALA A 699 26.66 -12.10 -29.60
N LEU A 700 26.51 -11.98 -28.28
CA LEU A 700 27.36 -12.63 -27.29
C LEU A 700 26.97 -14.09 -27.03
N PHE A 701 25.71 -14.35 -26.70
CA PHE A 701 25.18 -15.65 -26.28
C PHE A 701 24.64 -16.52 -27.43
N GLY A 702 24.32 -15.93 -28.58
CA GLY A 702 23.63 -16.62 -29.67
C GLY A 702 22.17 -16.91 -29.37
N TYR A 703 21.49 -17.53 -30.35
CA TYR A 703 20.12 -18.03 -30.16
C TYR A 703 20.12 -19.42 -29.55
N PRO A 704 19.07 -19.80 -28.78
CA PRO A 704 18.92 -21.17 -28.30
C PRO A 704 18.72 -22.15 -29.47
N TYR A 705 18.93 -23.44 -29.20
CA TYR A 705 18.68 -24.48 -30.18
C TYR A 705 17.19 -24.54 -30.55
N SER A 706 16.87 -24.78 -31.82
CA SER A 706 15.48 -24.84 -32.27
C SER A 706 14.64 -25.89 -31.54
N GLY A 707 15.25 -27.00 -31.10
CA GLY A 707 14.59 -28.05 -30.31
C GLY A 707 14.36 -27.69 -28.84
N ASP A 708 14.94 -26.60 -28.37
CA ASP A 708 14.80 -26.07 -27.00
C ASP A 708 13.73 -24.97 -26.90
N ILE A 709 13.03 -24.67 -28.00
CA ILE A 709 11.93 -23.71 -28.08
C ILE A 709 10.62 -24.47 -28.31
N GLY A 710 9.67 -24.35 -27.36
CA GLY A 710 8.33 -24.93 -27.51
C GLY A 710 7.86 -25.72 -26.28
N PRO A 711 6.76 -26.50 -26.40
CA PRO A 711 6.08 -27.13 -25.26
C PRO A 711 6.92 -28.10 -24.42
N SER A 712 8.04 -28.58 -24.96
CA SER A 712 8.96 -29.53 -24.31
C SER A 712 10.38 -28.97 -24.12
N GLY A 713 10.62 -27.71 -24.50
CA GLY A 713 11.91 -27.04 -24.38
C GLY A 713 11.93 -26.07 -23.20
N THR A 714 13.11 -25.54 -22.86
CA THR A 714 13.27 -24.56 -21.77
C THR A 714 12.69 -23.19 -22.14
N TYR A 715 12.68 -22.83 -23.43
CA TYR A 715 12.15 -21.55 -23.89
C TYR A 715 10.72 -21.70 -24.46
N ALA A 716 9.87 -20.71 -24.17
CA ALA A 716 8.49 -20.70 -24.65
C ALA A 716 8.38 -20.71 -26.19
N GLN A 717 7.27 -21.22 -26.73
CA GLN A 717 7.07 -21.27 -28.18
C GLN A 717 7.14 -19.86 -28.79
N GLY A 718 7.98 -19.68 -29.81
CA GLY A 718 8.17 -18.39 -30.49
C GLY A 718 9.23 -17.49 -29.85
N TYR A 719 9.99 -17.99 -28.87
CA TYR A 719 11.11 -17.24 -28.28
C TYR A 719 12.14 -16.77 -29.32
N ASP A 720 12.53 -15.50 -29.23
CA ASP A 720 13.44 -14.83 -30.16
C ASP A 720 14.57 -14.07 -29.43
N GLY A 721 14.82 -14.41 -28.16
CA GLY A 721 15.88 -13.81 -27.34
C GLY A 721 17.20 -14.58 -27.37
N PRO A 722 18.21 -14.10 -26.62
CA PRO A 722 19.49 -14.78 -26.45
C PRO A 722 19.34 -16.06 -25.63
N ASP A 723 20.25 -17.02 -25.82
CA ASP A 723 20.35 -18.19 -24.95
C ASP A 723 21.10 -17.84 -23.66
N LEU A 724 20.39 -17.63 -22.55
CA LEU A 724 21.03 -17.27 -21.28
C LEU A 724 21.34 -18.49 -20.39
N ILE A 725 20.72 -19.64 -20.68
CA ILE A 725 20.76 -20.83 -19.83
C ILE A 725 21.65 -21.92 -20.44
N HIS A 726 21.41 -22.26 -21.71
CA HIS A 726 22.05 -23.40 -22.38
C HIS A 726 23.14 -22.97 -23.37
N TYR A 727 23.66 -21.76 -23.21
CA TYR A 727 24.62 -21.18 -24.15
C TYR A 727 25.90 -22.02 -24.30
N MET A 728 26.28 -22.78 -23.27
CA MET A 728 27.44 -23.67 -23.29
C MET A 728 27.23 -24.98 -24.04
N TRP A 729 25.99 -25.36 -24.36
CA TRP A 729 25.75 -26.60 -25.09
C TRP A 729 26.38 -26.55 -26.48
N MET A 730 27.40 -27.39 -26.67
CA MET A 730 28.13 -27.57 -27.91
C MET A 730 28.30 -29.07 -28.21
N ASP A 731 28.41 -29.39 -29.50
CA ASP A 731 28.83 -30.71 -29.94
C ASP A 731 30.36 -30.78 -29.83
N LEU A 732 30.89 -31.77 -29.10
CA LEU A 732 32.31 -31.88 -28.78
C LEU A 732 33.11 -32.57 -29.89
N ALA A 733 32.48 -33.48 -30.66
CA ALA A 733 33.17 -34.27 -31.68
C ALA A 733 33.87 -33.41 -32.77
N PRO A 734 33.29 -32.31 -33.27
CA PRO A 734 33.95 -31.42 -34.24
C PRO A 734 35.26 -30.77 -33.76
N TYR A 735 35.50 -30.72 -32.44
CA TYR A 735 36.70 -30.09 -31.85
C TYR A 735 37.86 -31.06 -31.62
N GLY A 736 37.74 -32.30 -32.12
CA GLY A 736 38.77 -33.34 -31.95
C GLY A 736 38.65 -34.10 -30.61
N LEU A 737 37.50 -33.98 -29.95
CA LEU A 737 37.15 -34.65 -28.69
C LEU A 737 36.09 -35.73 -29.00
N ALA A 738 36.55 -36.86 -29.51
CA ALA A 738 35.69 -37.96 -29.98
C ALA A 738 35.82 -39.24 -29.14
N ASP A 739 36.62 -39.20 -28.08
CA ASP A 739 36.75 -40.35 -27.19
C ASP A 739 35.44 -40.55 -26.42
N VAL A 740 35.15 -41.81 -26.06
CA VAL A 740 33.92 -42.17 -25.33
C VAL A 740 33.78 -41.36 -24.04
N GLU A 741 34.89 -41.02 -23.39
CA GLU A 741 34.90 -40.20 -22.17
C GLU A 741 34.53 -38.73 -22.43
N ASP A 742 34.82 -38.21 -23.62
CA ASP A 742 34.51 -36.83 -24.00
C ASP A 742 33.09 -36.67 -24.55
N THR A 743 32.53 -37.68 -25.22
CA THR A 743 31.22 -37.56 -25.90
C THR A 743 30.06 -38.20 -25.13
N LYS A 744 30.34 -39.03 -24.11
CA LYS A 744 29.29 -39.69 -23.33
C LYS A 744 28.84 -38.78 -22.21
N SER A 745 27.54 -38.47 -22.15
CA SER A 745 26.96 -37.80 -20.96
C SER A 745 26.99 -38.75 -19.78
N VAL A 746 27.69 -38.33 -18.73
CA VAL A 746 27.85 -39.08 -17.48
C VAL A 746 27.18 -38.36 -16.32
N THR A 747 27.06 -37.04 -16.39
CA THR A 747 26.49 -36.23 -15.31
C THR A 747 25.56 -35.18 -15.87
N THR A 748 24.26 -35.36 -15.64
CA THR A 748 23.24 -34.33 -15.84
C THR A 748 23.00 -33.65 -14.50
N LYS A 749 23.32 -32.37 -14.38
CA LYS A 749 22.97 -31.58 -13.20
C LYS A 749 21.66 -30.86 -13.48
N THR A 750 20.62 -31.26 -12.75
CA THR A 750 19.32 -30.59 -12.78
C THR A 750 19.35 -29.46 -11.77
N TYR A 751 19.32 -28.24 -12.27
CA TYR A 751 19.19 -27.05 -11.44
C TYR A 751 17.70 -26.81 -11.22
N ARG A 752 17.34 -26.65 -9.95
CA ARG A 752 16.01 -26.23 -9.57
C ARG A 752 16.06 -24.74 -9.31
N LEU A 753 15.19 -23.99 -9.96
CA LEU A 753 14.91 -22.64 -9.50
C LEU A 753 14.36 -22.74 -8.08
N ALA A 754 15.08 -22.17 -7.11
CA ALA A 754 14.70 -22.24 -5.71
C ALA A 754 13.26 -21.74 -5.56
N SER A 755 12.37 -22.58 -5.00
CA SER A 755 11.01 -22.16 -4.75
C SER A 755 11.00 -21.12 -3.64
N LEU A 756 10.01 -20.24 -3.68
CA LEU A 756 9.79 -19.19 -2.68
C LEU A 756 9.83 -19.67 -1.22
N ILE A 757 9.50 -20.94 -0.95
CA ILE A 757 9.50 -21.52 0.41
C ILE A 757 10.95 -21.75 0.92
N GLU A 758 11.90 -22.08 0.05
CA GLU A 758 13.31 -22.27 0.44
C GLU A 758 14.00 -20.92 0.69
N ARG A 759 13.62 -19.88 -0.06
CA ARG A 759 14.05 -18.49 0.21
C ARG A 759 13.41 -17.93 1.47
N GLN A 760 12.19 -18.34 1.82
CA GLN A 760 11.51 -17.96 3.07
C GLN A 760 12.25 -18.40 4.34
N PHE A 761 12.98 -19.51 4.30
CA PHE A 761 13.70 -20.01 5.48
C PHE A 761 15.01 -19.26 5.75
N LEU A 762 15.69 -18.75 4.72
CA LEU A 762 16.86 -17.87 4.85
C LEU A 762 16.47 -16.37 4.95
N GLY A 763 15.30 -16.01 4.42
CA GLY A 763 14.69 -14.69 4.46
C GLY A 763 13.62 -14.53 5.55
N LEU A 764 13.82 -15.12 6.74
CA LEU A 764 12.95 -14.92 7.92
C LEU A 764 12.93 -13.46 8.45
N TRP A 765 13.32 -12.48 7.63
CA TRP A 765 13.18 -11.06 7.91
C TRP A 765 12.27 -10.28 6.95
N ILE A 766 11.96 -10.67 5.70
CA ILE A 766 11.05 -9.87 4.83
C ILE A 766 10.27 -10.72 3.79
N ASN A 767 8.93 -10.61 3.85
CA ASN A 767 7.87 -10.80 2.83
C ASN A 767 7.60 -12.18 2.18
N ALA A 768 6.30 -12.52 2.13
CA ALA A 768 5.77 -13.83 1.69
C ALA A 768 4.59 -13.69 0.72
N PHE A 769 4.81 -14.08 -0.55
CA PHE A 769 3.77 -14.53 -1.49
C PHE A 769 4.29 -15.69 -2.35
N ALA A 770 3.85 -16.90 -2.02
CA ALA A 770 3.99 -18.05 -2.88
C ALA A 770 2.97 -19.12 -2.53
N SER A 771 2.13 -19.47 -3.49
CA SER A 771 1.55 -20.81 -3.54
C SER A 771 1.51 -21.24 -5.00
N GLU A 772 2.03 -22.45 -5.21
CA GLU A 772 2.23 -23.21 -6.46
C GLU A 772 3.46 -22.83 -7.30
N SER A 773 4.56 -23.47 -6.89
CA SER A 773 5.81 -23.62 -7.61
C SER A 773 5.67 -24.55 -8.81
N GLY A 774 5.58 -23.97 -10.00
CA GLY A 774 6.30 -24.55 -11.14
C GLY A 774 7.77 -24.21 -10.94
N SER A 775 8.56 -25.08 -10.32
CA SER A 775 10.02 -24.92 -10.44
C SER A 775 10.37 -25.30 -11.87
N ALA A 776 10.59 -24.32 -12.73
CA ALA A 776 11.30 -24.61 -13.97
C ALA A 776 12.67 -25.17 -13.56
N THR A 777 12.94 -26.39 -13.99
CA THR A 777 14.23 -27.03 -13.81
C THR A 777 14.90 -27.02 -15.16
N PHE A 778 16.15 -26.58 -15.21
CA PHE A 778 16.98 -26.72 -16.41
C PHE A 778 18.15 -27.65 -16.10
N THR A 779 18.69 -28.26 -17.14
CA THR A 779 19.71 -29.30 -17.01
C THR A 779 20.94 -28.92 -17.79
N LEU A 780 22.12 -29.02 -17.18
CA LEU A 780 23.38 -29.01 -17.92
C LEU A 780 23.95 -30.42 -17.97
N ASP A 781 24.32 -30.85 -19.16
CA ASP A 781 24.92 -32.16 -19.41
C ASP A 781 26.43 -32.02 -19.54
N PHE A 782 27.15 -32.83 -18.77
CA PHE A 782 28.60 -32.87 -18.75
C PHE A 782 29.12 -34.23 -19.22
N SER A 783 30.21 -34.22 -19.98
CA SER A 783 30.92 -35.43 -20.36
C SER A 783 31.67 -36.07 -19.18
N ALA A 784 32.23 -37.27 -19.36
CA ALA A 784 33.06 -37.89 -18.33
C ALA A 784 34.32 -37.05 -18.04
N SER A 785 34.78 -36.30 -19.04
CA SER A 785 35.85 -35.30 -18.96
C SER A 785 35.39 -33.97 -18.33
N GLY A 786 34.10 -33.86 -17.96
CA GLY A 786 33.50 -32.72 -17.29
C GLY A 786 33.25 -31.50 -18.19
N LEU A 787 33.28 -31.66 -19.51
CA LEU A 787 32.97 -30.60 -20.48
C LEU A 787 31.47 -30.48 -20.70
N ALA A 788 30.95 -29.26 -20.79
CA ALA A 788 29.56 -29.01 -21.14
C ALA A 788 29.29 -29.49 -22.58
N GLN A 789 28.26 -30.32 -22.75
CA GLN A 789 27.90 -30.87 -24.05
C GLN A 789 26.40 -30.81 -24.28
N LYS A 790 26.02 -30.79 -25.55
CA LYS A 790 24.62 -30.84 -25.95
C LYS A 790 24.05 -32.27 -25.75
N PRO A 791 22.92 -32.46 -25.06
CA PRO A 791 22.28 -33.77 -24.95
C PRO A 791 21.84 -34.35 -26.30
N ASP A 792 21.89 -35.68 -26.44
CA ASP A 792 21.45 -36.41 -27.63
C ASP A 792 19.96 -36.19 -27.97
N ALA A 793 19.15 -35.94 -26.94
CA ALA A 793 17.72 -35.63 -27.09
C ALA A 793 17.47 -34.26 -27.75
N MET A 794 18.43 -33.33 -27.67
CA MET A 794 18.31 -31.99 -28.24
C MET A 794 18.67 -31.97 -29.73
N THR A 795 17.64 -31.95 -30.56
CA THR A 795 17.76 -31.94 -32.03
C THR A 795 17.63 -30.54 -32.61
N GLY A 796 18.27 -30.31 -33.76
CA GLY A 796 18.27 -29.01 -34.46
C GLY A 796 19.54 -28.18 -34.25
N ALA A 797 19.59 -27.03 -34.93
CA ALA A 797 20.72 -26.12 -34.93
C ALA A 797 20.31 -24.76 -34.34
N ARG A 798 21.29 -24.03 -33.80
CA ARG A 798 21.10 -22.62 -33.43
C ARG A 798 20.87 -21.79 -34.69
N ARG A 799 20.00 -20.78 -34.61
CA ARG A 799 19.82 -19.84 -35.72
C ARG A 799 21.11 -19.09 -36.04
N ALA A 800 21.83 -18.66 -34.99
CA ALA A 800 23.18 -18.12 -35.07
C ALA A 800 23.92 -18.41 -33.75
N PRO A 801 25.19 -18.87 -33.80
CA PRO A 801 26.05 -18.95 -32.63
C PRO A 801 26.59 -17.54 -32.25
N GLY A 802 26.73 -17.28 -30.96
CA GLY A 802 27.31 -16.05 -30.42
C GLY A 802 28.82 -16.11 -30.21
N GLU A 803 29.40 -14.98 -29.78
CA GLU A 803 30.83 -14.81 -29.46
C GLU A 803 31.29 -15.81 -28.38
N ILE A 804 30.44 -16.12 -27.40
CA ILE A 804 30.75 -17.07 -26.31
C ILE A 804 30.97 -18.48 -26.87
N GLN A 805 30.12 -18.97 -27.78
CA GLN A 805 30.32 -20.31 -28.36
C GLN A 805 31.57 -20.37 -29.23
N GLN A 806 31.95 -19.27 -29.88
CA GLN A 806 33.20 -19.22 -30.63
C GLN A 806 34.42 -19.28 -29.70
N ALA A 807 34.41 -18.51 -28.62
CA ALA A 807 35.47 -18.54 -27.62
C ALA A 807 35.55 -19.89 -26.89
N TYR A 808 34.41 -20.49 -26.55
CA TYR A 808 34.36 -21.83 -25.96
C TYR A 808 34.84 -22.90 -26.94
N GLY A 809 34.46 -22.83 -28.22
CA GLY A 809 34.97 -23.72 -29.26
C GLY A 809 36.50 -23.64 -29.43
N ASN A 810 37.08 -22.43 -29.33
CA ASN A 810 38.53 -22.25 -29.33
C ASN A 810 39.18 -22.89 -28.08
N TYR A 811 38.58 -22.73 -26.91
CA TYR A 811 39.01 -23.42 -25.69
C TYR A 811 38.97 -24.94 -25.85
N LEU A 812 37.86 -25.51 -26.34
CA LEU A 812 37.70 -26.95 -26.60
C LEU A 812 38.76 -27.46 -27.59
N GLN A 813 39.07 -26.69 -28.64
CA GLN A 813 40.11 -27.04 -29.59
C GLN A 813 41.51 -27.07 -28.95
N SER A 814 41.83 -26.09 -28.09
CA SER A 814 43.09 -26.04 -27.34
C SER A 814 43.16 -27.15 -26.29
N TYR A 815 42.06 -27.46 -25.60
CA TYR A 815 41.96 -28.58 -24.67
C TYR A 815 42.24 -29.92 -25.37
N GLY A 816 41.67 -30.13 -26.55
CA GLY A 816 41.99 -31.30 -27.38
C GLY A 816 43.45 -31.37 -27.82
N ARG A 817 44.17 -30.24 -27.94
CA ARG A 817 45.63 -30.23 -28.18
C ARG A 817 46.40 -30.67 -26.93
N VAL A 818 46.01 -30.17 -25.76
CA VAL A 818 46.61 -30.56 -24.48
C VAL A 818 46.47 -32.06 -24.25
N LYS A 819 45.27 -32.63 -24.47
CA LYS A 819 45.02 -34.08 -24.34
C LYS A 819 45.96 -34.91 -25.23
N ARG A 820 46.15 -34.48 -26.48
CA ARG A 820 47.07 -35.13 -27.44
C ARG A 820 48.53 -34.99 -27.02
N ALA A 821 48.95 -33.82 -26.58
CA ALA A 821 50.32 -33.57 -26.11
C ALA A 821 50.63 -34.35 -24.83
N LEU A 822 49.65 -34.47 -23.92
CA LEU A 822 49.75 -35.26 -22.69
C LEU A 822 49.92 -36.75 -23.01
N TYR A 823 49.08 -37.29 -23.89
CA TYR A 823 49.21 -38.67 -24.36
C TYR A 823 50.59 -38.95 -24.97
N LEU A 824 51.09 -38.04 -25.80
CA LEU A 824 52.43 -38.13 -26.39
C LEU A 824 53.50 -38.12 -25.29
N TYR A 825 53.40 -37.22 -24.31
CA TYR A 825 54.32 -37.13 -23.18
C TYR A 825 54.33 -38.42 -22.33
N GLU A 826 53.17 -38.98 -22.00
CA GLU A 826 53.03 -40.25 -21.28
C GLU A 826 53.66 -41.40 -22.06
N GLN A 827 53.42 -41.47 -23.37
CA GLN A 827 54.02 -42.48 -24.24
C GLN A 827 55.54 -42.36 -24.28
N ARG A 828 56.09 -41.15 -24.40
CA ARG A 828 57.55 -40.91 -24.39
C ARG A 828 58.17 -41.21 -23.03
N THR A 829 57.44 -40.94 -21.95
CA THR A 829 57.85 -41.29 -20.59
C THR A 829 57.90 -42.81 -20.41
N GLY A 830 56.89 -43.54 -20.90
CA GLY A 830 56.89 -45.00 -20.92
C GLY A 830 58.03 -45.59 -21.76
N ASP A 831 58.30 -45.02 -22.94
CA ASP A 831 59.45 -45.42 -23.79
C ASP A 831 60.79 -45.18 -23.08
N LEU A 832 60.94 -44.04 -22.41
CA LEU A 832 62.10 -43.74 -21.59
C LEU A 832 62.26 -44.77 -20.45
N GLU A 833 61.20 -45.10 -19.72
CA GLU A 833 61.22 -46.11 -18.67
C GLU A 833 61.60 -47.49 -19.21
N ILE A 834 61.02 -47.91 -20.33
CA ILE A 834 61.34 -49.18 -21.00
C ILE A 834 62.83 -49.21 -21.37
N LYS A 835 63.37 -48.14 -21.96
CA LYS A 835 64.78 -48.07 -22.37
C LYS A 835 65.74 -47.97 -21.19
N ILE A 836 65.37 -47.26 -20.11
CA ILE A 836 66.10 -47.27 -18.84
C ILE A 836 66.14 -48.68 -18.25
N ASN A 837 65.01 -49.39 -18.24
CA ASN A 837 64.91 -50.76 -17.75
C ASN A 837 65.69 -51.76 -18.63
N ALA A 838 65.68 -51.58 -19.95
CA ALA A 838 66.46 -52.39 -20.89
C ALA A 838 67.98 -52.16 -20.73
N ALA A 839 68.41 -50.92 -20.54
CA ALA A 839 69.80 -50.59 -20.20
C ALA A 839 70.22 -51.19 -18.84
N ALA A 840 69.31 -51.21 -17.86
CA ALA A 840 69.54 -51.85 -16.56
C ALA A 840 69.64 -53.39 -16.66
N LEU A 841 68.95 -54.02 -17.61
CA LEU A 841 69.01 -55.46 -17.90
C LEU A 841 70.30 -55.88 -18.65
N LEU A 842 70.86 -55.02 -19.51
CA LEU A 842 72.19 -55.24 -20.10
C LEU A 842 73.31 -55.17 -19.04
N ARG A 843 73.06 -54.43 -17.94
CA ARG A 843 73.96 -54.27 -16.79
C ARG A 843 74.18 -55.56 -15.98
N THR A 844 73.22 -56.50 -15.99
CA THR A 844 73.32 -57.76 -15.21
C THR A 844 74.20 -58.82 -15.88
N ILE A 845 74.50 -58.67 -17.18
CA ILE A 845 75.33 -59.63 -17.93
C ILE A 845 76.78 -59.17 -18.05
N ALA A 846 77.10 -57.90 -17.77
CA ALA A 846 78.44 -57.37 -18.00
C ALA A 846 79.42 -57.46 -16.82
N GLU A 847 79.02 -57.64 -15.56
CA GLU A 847 79.98 -57.65 -14.44
C GLU A 847 79.53 -58.47 -13.21
N VAL A 848 79.92 -59.74 -13.15
CA VAL A 848 79.76 -60.59 -11.95
C VAL A 848 80.73 -60.24 -10.81
N LYS A 849 81.73 -59.36 -10.94
CA LYS A 849 82.70 -59.16 -9.84
C LYS A 849 83.26 -57.73 -9.77
N ALA A 850 82.82 -56.96 -8.78
CA ALA A 850 83.66 -56.57 -7.63
C ALA A 850 83.31 -55.22 -6.97
N VAL A 851 82.42 -54.38 -7.49
CA VAL A 851 82.10 -53.06 -6.88
C VAL A 851 80.63 -52.95 -6.43
N ILE A 852 79.82 -53.96 -6.73
CA ILE A 852 78.36 -53.91 -6.71
C ILE A 852 77.73 -53.99 -5.29
N LEU A 853 78.49 -54.25 -4.21
CA LEU A 853 77.89 -54.40 -2.87
C LEU A 853 77.70 -53.10 -2.04
N GLU A 854 78.32 -51.97 -2.40
CA GLU A 854 78.07 -50.68 -1.71
C GLU A 854 77.21 -49.70 -2.49
N GLY A 855 77.14 -49.79 -3.83
CA GLY A 855 76.30 -48.92 -4.66
C GLY A 855 74.82 -49.35 -4.82
N ILE A 856 74.51 -50.64 -4.62
CA ILE A 856 73.14 -51.16 -4.80
C ILE A 856 72.17 -50.67 -3.71
N ALA A 857 72.65 -50.32 -2.52
CA ALA A 857 71.79 -49.84 -1.42
C ALA A 857 71.19 -48.44 -1.69
N VAL A 858 71.87 -47.61 -2.49
CA VAL A 858 71.41 -46.27 -2.88
C VAL A 858 70.49 -46.35 -4.10
N TYR A 859 70.81 -47.21 -5.07
CA TYR A 859 69.98 -47.42 -6.27
C TYR A 859 68.61 -48.04 -5.94
N HIS A 860 68.55 -49.01 -5.01
CA HIS A 860 67.28 -49.59 -4.57
C HIS A 860 66.44 -48.66 -3.68
N LYS A 861 67.04 -47.73 -2.93
CA LYS A 861 66.28 -46.70 -2.19
C LYS A 861 65.69 -45.64 -3.13
N ILE A 862 66.42 -45.21 -4.16
CA ILE A 862 65.92 -44.26 -5.17
C ILE A 862 64.86 -44.92 -6.07
N ALA A 863 65.01 -46.21 -6.42
CA ALA A 863 64.01 -46.95 -7.20
C ALA A 863 62.74 -47.32 -6.39
N ALA A 864 62.85 -47.57 -5.08
CA ALA A 864 61.71 -47.81 -4.20
C ALA A 864 60.93 -46.52 -3.89
N VAL A 865 61.62 -45.38 -3.73
CA VAL A 865 60.96 -44.06 -3.64
C VAL A 865 60.33 -43.68 -4.98
N LYS A 866 60.96 -43.99 -6.13
CA LYS A 866 60.35 -43.85 -7.46
C LYS A 866 59.09 -44.71 -7.63
N ARG A 867 59.13 -46.00 -7.29
CA ARG A 867 57.95 -46.89 -7.37
C ARG A 867 56.88 -46.54 -6.34
N HIS A 868 57.26 -46.02 -5.17
CA HIS A 868 56.32 -45.56 -4.15
C HIS A 868 55.68 -44.21 -4.54
N ALA A 869 56.41 -43.31 -5.20
CA ALA A 869 55.88 -42.05 -5.74
C ALA A 869 55.03 -42.28 -7.01
N LEU A 870 55.43 -43.20 -7.89
CA LEU A 870 54.64 -43.63 -9.04
C LEU A 870 53.37 -44.38 -8.59
N ASN A 871 53.48 -45.22 -7.56
CA ASN A 871 52.31 -45.84 -6.93
C ASN A 871 51.50 -44.85 -6.09
N LEU A 872 52.06 -43.78 -5.50
CA LEU A 872 51.26 -42.74 -4.81
C LEU A 872 50.48 -41.87 -5.80
N SER A 873 51.01 -41.67 -7.01
CA SER A 873 50.35 -40.92 -8.09
C SER A 873 49.33 -41.79 -8.86
N LEU A 874 49.68 -43.04 -9.20
CA LEU A 874 48.72 -44.03 -9.71
C LEU A 874 47.68 -44.42 -8.66
N ASN A 875 48.01 -44.41 -7.36
CA ASN A 875 47.05 -44.56 -6.28
C ASN A 875 46.33 -43.24 -5.99
N ALA A 876 46.81 -42.05 -6.35
CA ALA A 876 45.98 -40.84 -6.27
C ALA A 876 44.92 -40.81 -7.39
N ILE A 877 45.21 -41.43 -8.53
CA ILE A 877 44.28 -41.65 -9.64
C ILE A 877 43.35 -42.86 -9.38
N ASN A 878 43.88 -43.96 -8.80
CA ASN A 878 43.11 -45.19 -8.50
C ASN A 878 42.48 -45.24 -7.09
N TYR A 879 42.93 -44.43 -6.11
CA TYR A 879 42.13 -44.02 -4.94
C TYR A 879 41.19 -42.87 -5.33
N GLY A 880 40.55 -43.02 -6.49
CA GLY A 880 39.26 -42.44 -6.77
C GLY A 880 38.21 -43.03 -5.81
N LEU A 881 38.30 -42.66 -4.54
CA LEU A 881 37.26 -42.76 -3.51
C LEU A 881 37.28 -41.41 -2.76
N SER A 882 36.64 -40.36 -3.27
CA SER A 882 36.07 -40.23 -4.61
C SER A 882 36.40 -38.84 -5.15
N LEU A 883 37.03 -38.81 -6.34
CA LEU A 883 37.13 -37.58 -7.12
C LEU A 883 35.73 -37.03 -7.36
N ALA A 884 34.70 -37.90 -7.44
CA ALA A 884 33.28 -37.54 -7.47
C ALA A 884 32.80 -36.71 -6.25
N GLU A 885 33.27 -36.95 -5.01
CA GLU A 885 32.91 -36.16 -3.82
C GLU A 885 33.67 -34.83 -3.72
N MET A 886 34.92 -34.77 -4.17
CA MET A 886 35.66 -33.49 -4.31
C MET A 886 35.18 -32.66 -5.50
N LEU A 887 34.82 -33.32 -6.60
CA LEU A 887 34.16 -32.74 -7.78
C LEU A 887 32.79 -32.22 -7.37
N ASP A 888 31.99 -32.96 -6.60
CA ASP A 888 30.74 -32.44 -6.02
C ASP A 888 31.02 -31.19 -5.19
N LEU A 889 32.04 -31.17 -4.34
CA LEU A 889 32.40 -30.00 -3.51
C LEU A 889 32.86 -28.75 -4.30
N GLN A 890 33.60 -28.90 -5.40
CA GLN A 890 34.05 -27.77 -6.24
C GLN A 890 32.99 -27.34 -7.27
N ILE A 891 32.21 -28.29 -7.79
CA ILE A 891 31.01 -28.02 -8.59
C ILE A 891 29.97 -27.32 -7.70
N ASP A 892 29.84 -27.72 -6.42
CA ASP A 892 28.98 -27.12 -5.41
C ASP A 892 29.41 -25.68 -5.05
N GLN A 893 30.72 -25.41 -5.03
CA GLN A 893 31.27 -24.06 -4.84
C GLN A 893 31.21 -23.17 -6.09
N GLY A 894 31.08 -23.78 -7.28
CA GLY A 894 30.81 -23.10 -8.55
C GLY A 894 29.32 -23.00 -8.88
N ILE A 895 28.42 -23.45 -8.00
CA ILE A 895 26.97 -23.40 -8.21
C ILE A 895 26.57 -21.93 -8.45
N PRO A 896 25.88 -21.63 -9.57
CA PRO A 896 25.30 -20.30 -9.78
C PRO A 896 24.40 -19.93 -8.61
N ASP A 897 24.69 -18.78 -8.00
CA ASP A 897 23.82 -18.19 -6.99
C ASP A 897 22.58 -17.66 -7.72
N ILE A 898 21.50 -18.45 -7.68
CA ILE A 898 20.24 -18.09 -8.33
C ILE A 898 19.53 -17.08 -7.43
N THR A 899 19.85 -15.80 -7.62
CA THR A 899 19.16 -14.69 -6.97
C THR A 899 17.85 -14.37 -7.68
N GLY A 900 16.96 -13.58 -7.08
CA GLY A 900 15.67 -13.21 -7.70
C GLY A 900 14.58 -12.99 -6.65
N ALA A 901 13.89 -11.86 -6.73
CA ALA A 901 12.76 -11.55 -5.86
C ALA A 901 11.45 -11.91 -6.59
N GLY A 902 10.96 -13.12 -6.33
CA GLY A 902 9.75 -13.66 -6.95
C GLY A 902 10.00 -14.21 -8.36
N LEU A 903 9.65 -15.49 -8.56
CA LEU A 903 9.49 -16.27 -9.80
C LEU A 903 10.41 -16.05 -11.04
N THR A 904 11.52 -15.34 -10.93
CA THR A 904 12.45 -15.09 -12.04
C THR A 904 13.81 -15.77 -11.87
N VAL A 905 14.45 -16.07 -13.00
CA VAL A 905 15.63 -16.93 -13.18
C VAL A 905 16.91 -16.10 -13.33
N ASN A 906 17.46 -15.56 -12.23
CA ASN A 906 18.81 -15.00 -12.32
C ASN A 906 19.81 -16.15 -12.45
N VAL A 907 20.46 -16.26 -13.61
CA VAL A 907 21.60 -17.14 -13.79
C VAL A 907 22.83 -16.30 -14.08
N ASP A 908 23.79 -16.32 -13.16
CA ASP A 908 25.10 -15.70 -13.36
C ASP A 908 25.85 -16.50 -14.45
N PRO A 909 26.11 -15.90 -15.63
CA PRO A 909 26.83 -16.59 -16.69
C PRO A 909 28.23 -17.01 -16.26
N SER A 910 28.89 -16.22 -15.40
CA SER A 910 30.23 -16.55 -14.91
C SER A 910 30.22 -17.77 -14.01
N ALA A 911 29.19 -17.96 -13.20
CA ALA A 911 29.05 -19.15 -12.37
C ALA A 911 28.73 -20.40 -13.20
N ILE A 912 27.85 -20.31 -14.22
CA ILE A 912 27.63 -21.42 -15.16
C ILE A 912 28.95 -21.81 -15.85
N ALA A 913 29.73 -20.81 -16.29
CA ALA A 913 31.01 -21.04 -16.93
C ALA A 913 32.04 -21.65 -15.99
N ASN A 914 32.16 -21.15 -14.77
CA ASN A 914 33.07 -21.69 -13.76
C ASN A 914 32.72 -23.14 -13.40
N ALA A 915 31.43 -23.45 -13.22
CA ALA A 915 30.97 -24.82 -12.99
C ALA A 915 31.31 -25.76 -14.16
N ALA A 916 31.21 -25.26 -15.40
CA ALA A 916 31.48 -26.04 -16.60
C ALA A 916 32.96 -26.14 -16.99
N LEU A 917 33.81 -25.20 -16.54
CA LEU A 917 35.24 -25.22 -16.78
C LEU A 917 36.03 -25.90 -15.65
N ALA A 918 35.54 -25.85 -14.41
CA ALA A 918 36.26 -26.35 -13.24
C ALA A 918 36.76 -27.80 -13.39
N PRO A 919 35.94 -28.78 -13.86
CA PRO A 919 36.42 -30.16 -14.01
C PRO A 919 37.59 -30.31 -14.99
N ALA A 920 37.54 -29.61 -16.12
CA ALA A 920 38.58 -29.64 -17.15
C ALA A 920 39.86 -28.93 -16.65
N ASP A 921 39.72 -27.80 -15.96
CA ASP A 921 40.84 -27.10 -15.33
C ASP A 921 41.53 -27.95 -14.27
N ILE A 922 40.78 -28.66 -13.42
CA ILE A 922 41.33 -29.53 -12.37
C ILE A 922 42.03 -30.75 -12.99
N ALA A 923 41.42 -31.40 -13.99
CA ALA A 923 42.02 -32.53 -14.71
C ALA A 923 43.35 -32.13 -15.38
N THR A 924 43.39 -30.91 -15.91
CA THR A 924 44.57 -30.44 -16.60
C THR A 924 45.61 -29.84 -15.66
N GLN A 925 45.21 -29.17 -14.58
CA GLN A 925 46.11 -28.74 -13.50
C GLN A 925 46.73 -29.93 -12.78
N SER A 926 45.97 -31.00 -12.51
CA SER A 926 46.50 -32.20 -11.83
C SER A 926 47.48 -32.97 -12.71
N SER A 927 47.21 -33.11 -14.02
CA SER A 927 48.15 -33.70 -14.98
C SER A 927 49.38 -32.81 -15.21
N LEU A 928 49.21 -31.48 -15.25
CA LEU A 928 50.31 -30.53 -15.40
C LEU A 928 51.15 -30.42 -14.12
N LEU A 929 50.54 -30.43 -12.93
CA LEU A 929 51.25 -30.46 -11.64
C LEU A 929 52.03 -31.77 -11.50
N SER A 930 51.46 -32.88 -11.98
CA SER A 930 52.16 -34.17 -12.12
C SER A 930 53.35 -34.07 -13.08
N SER A 931 53.19 -33.37 -14.23
CA SER A 931 54.28 -33.12 -15.18
C SER A 931 55.36 -32.17 -14.62
N LYS A 932 54.97 -31.15 -13.84
CA LYS A 932 55.83 -30.13 -13.25
C LYS A 932 56.61 -30.65 -12.04
N LEU A 933 56.00 -31.49 -11.19
CA LEU A 933 56.68 -32.21 -10.11
C LEU A 933 57.66 -33.26 -10.64
N MET A 934 57.35 -33.87 -11.79
CA MET A 934 58.25 -34.80 -12.46
C MET A 934 59.53 -34.11 -12.97
N VAL A 935 59.45 -32.81 -13.29
CA VAL A 935 60.56 -32.00 -13.81
C VAL A 935 61.30 -31.23 -12.71
N GLN A 936 60.61 -30.62 -11.75
CA GLN A 936 61.26 -29.92 -10.63
C GLN A 936 62.10 -30.88 -9.76
N ASN A 937 61.66 -32.13 -9.59
CA ASN A 937 62.45 -33.14 -8.87
C ASN A 937 63.44 -33.91 -9.77
N ALA A 938 63.47 -33.61 -11.08
CA ALA A 938 64.53 -34.07 -11.98
C ALA A 938 65.65 -33.02 -12.15
N LEU A 939 65.42 -31.73 -11.82
CA LEU A 939 66.28 -30.64 -12.31
C LEU A 939 66.69 -29.53 -11.33
N VAL A 940 66.63 -29.73 -10.01
CA VAL A 940 67.33 -28.84 -9.06
C VAL A 940 68.48 -29.59 -8.39
N ASP A 941 69.68 -29.23 -8.85
CA ASP A 941 71.04 -29.36 -8.28
C ASP A 941 71.94 -30.59 -8.50
N ASP A 942 71.49 -31.81 -8.80
CA ASP A 942 72.43 -32.97 -8.68
C ASP A 942 72.85 -33.70 -9.98
N ILE A 943 72.22 -33.44 -11.13
CA ILE A 943 72.51 -34.22 -12.37
C ILE A 943 73.37 -33.46 -13.40
N GLY A 944 73.27 -32.13 -13.48
CA GLY A 944 73.96 -31.33 -14.52
C GLY A 944 75.47 -31.11 -14.29
N THR A 945 75.92 -31.10 -13.04
CA THR A 945 77.31 -30.77 -12.67
C THR A 945 78.09 -31.97 -12.14
N GLY A 946 77.45 -32.90 -11.42
CA GLY A 946 78.12 -34.09 -10.87
C GLY A 946 78.50 -35.17 -11.90
N TRP A 947 77.74 -35.31 -12.99
CA TRP A 947 78.01 -36.34 -14.01
C TRP A 947 79.19 -35.99 -14.92
N GLY A 948 79.38 -34.70 -15.25
CA GLY A 948 80.49 -34.24 -16.08
C GLY A 948 81.86 -34.45 -15.42
N ASP A 949 81.91 -34.40 -14.10
CA ASP A 949 83.13 -34.61 -13.31
C ASP A 949 83.36 -36.09 -12.95
N ALA A 950 82.29 -36.86 -12.67
CA ALA A 950 82.38 -38.32 -12.44
C ALA A 950 82.77 -39.11 -13.70
N ILE A 951 82.34 -38.65 -14.89
CA ILE A 951 82.74 -39.24 -16.17
C ILE A 951 84.22 -38.95 -16.45
N LYS A 952 84.72 -37.73 -16.18
CA LYS A 952 86.13 -37.38 -16.39
C LYS A 952 87.09 -38.20 -15.52
N GLU A 953 86.67 -38.57 -14.31
CA GLU A 953 87.49 -39.37 -13.39
C GLU A 953 87.46 -40.88 -13.70
N THR A 954 86.41 -41.36 -14.39
CA THR A 954 86.28 -42.77 -14.80
C THR A 954 86.90 -43.08 -16.18
N VAL A 955 87.18 -42.05 -16.99
CA VAL A 955 87.68 -42.18 -18.37
C VAL A 955 89.15 -42.58 -18.49
N SER A 956 89.94 -42.65 -17.40
CA SER A 956 91.35 -43.07 -17.47
C SER A 956 91.63 -44.58 -17.32
N MET A 957 90.63 -45.46 -17.34
CA MET A 957 90.87 -46.91 -17.41
C MET A 957 89.86 -47.65 -18.30
N GLY A 958 90.23 -47.89 -19.56
CA GLY A 958 89.63 -48.96 -20.38
C GLY A 958 89.11 -48.55 -21.76
N ALA A 959 90.01 -48.49 -22.75
CA ALA A 959 89.67 -48.22 -24.16
C ALA A 959 88.82 -49.33 -24.86
N GLY A 960 88.46 -50.41 -24.16
CA GLY A 960 87.53 -51.44 -24.64
C GLY A 960 86.06 -51.22 -24.23
N TYR A 961 85.79 -50.39 -23.22
CA TYR A 961 84.46 -50.26 -22.60
C TYR A 961 83.59 -49.14 -23.23
N MET A 962 84.18 -48.21 -23.99
CA MET A 962 83.44 -47.08 -24.59
C MET A 962 82.47 -47.47 -25.70
N SER A 963 82.74 -48.52 -26.49
CA SER A 963 81.84 -48.99 -27.55
C SER A 963 80.55 -49.59 -26.98
N ASP A 964 80.69 -50.40 -25.92
CA ASP A 964 79.57 -51.14 -25.32
C ASP A 964 78.73 -50.25 -24.40
N MET A 965 79.33 -49.27 -23.71
CA MET A 965 78.58 -48.22 -23.01
C MET A 965 77.78 -47.34 -23.99
N ASN A 966 78.37 -46.95 -25.13
CA ASN A 966 77.68 -46.07 -26.08
C ASN A 966 76.46 -46.77 -26.73
N ALA A 967 76.54 -48.08 -26.99
CA ALA A 967 75.41 -48.87 -27.50
C ALA A 967 74.27 -49.04 -26.48
N ALA A 968 74.57 -49.07 -25.17
CA ALA A 968 73.57 -49.23 -24.11
C ALA A 968 72.87 -47.92 -23.71
N TYR A 969 73.59 -46.78 -23.77
CA TYR A 969 73.08 -45.49 -23.27
C TYR A 969 72.53 -44.54 -24.35
N LEU A 970 72.96 -44.66 -25.62
CA LEU A 970 72.46 -43.80 -26.71
C LEU A 970 70.92 -43.85 -26.87
N PRO A 971 70.25 -45.02 -26.84
CA PRO A 971 68.79 -45.08 -26.93
C PRO A 971 68.08 -44.41 -25.75
N VAL A 972 68.70 -44.41 -24.56
CA VAL A 972 68.17 -43.75 -23.35
C VAL A 972 68.25 -42.23 -23.51
N PHE A 973 69.38 -41.70 -24.01
CA PHE A 973 69.50 -40.26 -24.30
C PHE A 973 68.54 -39.81 -25.40
N GLU A 974 68.36 -40.58 -26.47
CA GLU A 974 67.38 -40.28 -27.52
C GLU A 974 65.94 -40.25 -27.00
N ALA A 975 65.56 -41.23 -26.16
CA ALA A 975 64.24 -41.21 -25.53
C ALA A 975 64.08 -40.08 -24.51
N PHE A 976 65.15 -39.69 -23.81
CA PHE A 976 65.14 -38.57 -22.88
C PHE A 976 64.93 -37.24 -23.62
N TYR A 977 65.63 -36.98 -24.72
CA TYR A 977 65.41 -35.78 -25.53
C TYR A 977 64.03 -35.78 -26.21
N ALA A 978 63.53 -36.94 -26.64
CA ALA A 978 62.16 -37.06 -27.16
C ALA A 978 61.10 -36.80 -26.09
N GLN A 979 61.36 -37.21 -24.83
CA GLN A 979 60.49 -36.90 -23.68
C GLN A 979 60.52 -35.41 -23.34
N ILE A 980 61.69 -34.76 -23.35
CA ILE A 980 61.80 -33.30 -23.16
C ILE A 980 61.04 -32.55 -24.27
N SER A 981 61.20 -32.97 -25.53
CA SER A 981 60.47 -32.34 -26.64
C SER A 981 58.96 -32.48 -26.50
N ALA A 982 58.47 -33.64 -26.05
CA ALA A 982 57.03 -33.85 -25.81
C ALA A 982 56.52 -33.05 -24.59
N ARG A 983 57.38 -32.80 -23.59
CA ARG A 983 57.07 -31.91 -22.47
C ARG A 983 56.94 -30.46 -22.92
N ASP A 984 57.89 -29.97 -23.71
CA ASP A 984 57.85 -28.58 -24.19
C ASP A 984 56.62 -28.35 -25.09
N GLU A 985 56.22 -29.36 -25.87
CA GLU A 985 54.96 -29.36 -26.63
C GLU A 985 53.72 -29.33 -25.73
N LEU A 986 53.72 -30.10 -24.62
CA LEU A 986 52.65 -30.07 -23.61
C LEU A 986 52.57 -28.71 -22.91
N GLU A 987 53.70 -28.11 -22.51
CA GLU A 987 53.74 -26.77 -21.89
C GLU A 987 53.25 -25.69 -22.85
N SER A 988 53.62 -25.77 -24.13
CA SER A 988 53.12 -24.85 -25.16
C SER A 988 51.61 -25.00 -25.39
N ALA A 989 51.11 -26.25 -25.52
CA ALA A 989 49.68 -26.51 -25.69
C ALA A 989 48.87 -26.07 -24.47
N TRP A 990 49.43 -26.23 -23.27
CA TRP A 990 48.82 -25.74 -22.02
C TRP A 990 48.75 -24.21 -21.98
N GLY A 991 49.82 -23.52 -22.37
CA GLY A 991 49.83 -22.07 -22.49
C GLY A 991 48.78 -21.55 -23.48
N GLU A 992 48.62 -22.22 -24.63
CA GLU A 992 47.56 -21.93 -25.61
C GLU A 992 46.15 -22.15 -25.03
N MET A 993 45.95 -23.19 -24.23
CA MET A 993 44.68 -23.47 -23.57
C MET A 993 44.34 -22.41 -22.52
N LEU A 994 45.28 -22.03 -21.65
CA LEU A 994 45.10 -20.95 -20.68
C LEU A 994 44.79 -19.61 -21.37
N ALA A 995 45.43 -19.32 -22.49
CA ALA A 995 45.13 -18.13 -23.28
C ALA A 995 43.71 -18.18 -23.88
N ALA A 996 43.27 -19.33 -24.39
CA ALA A 996 41.92 -19.52 -24.91
C ALA A 996 40.86 -19.47 -23.80
N GLN A 997 41.17 -20.00 -22.62
CA GLN A 997 40.34 -19.90 -21.42
C GLN A 997 40.17 -18.44 -20.98
N ALA A 998 41.27 -17.69 -20.83
CA ALA A 998 41.21 -16.28 -20.46
C ALA A 998 40.42 -15.45 -21.49
N ALA A 999 40.52 -15.78 -22.78
CA ALA A 999 39.71 -15.15 -23.83
C ALA A 999 38.22 -15.46 -23.67
N TYR A 1000 37.86 -16.70 -23.35
CA TYR A 1000 36.48 -17.11 -23.07
C TYR A 1000 35.91 -16.41 -21.82
N GLU A 1001 36.64 -16.42 -20.71
CA GLU A 1001 36.27 -15.70 -19.47
C GLU A 1001 36.09 -14.19 -19.72
N THR A 1002 36.90 -13.60 -20.60
CA THR A 1002 36.76 -12.18 -20.98
C THR A 1002 35.44 -11.91 -21.70
N VAL A 1003 35.02 -12.78 -22.63
CA VAL A 1003 33.74 -12.64 -23.34
C VAL A 1003 32.56 -12.83 -22.37
N ILE A 1004 32.67 -13.74 -21.41
CA ILE A 1004 31.67 -13.90 -20.35
C ILE A 1004 31.58 -12.66 -19.46
N ALA A 1005 32.73 -12.11 -19.02
CA ALA A 1005 32.73 -10.90 -18.24
C ALA A 1005 32.11 -9.70 -19.00
N LYS A 1006 32.30 -9.65 -20.33
CA LYS A 1006 31.64 -8.68 -21.20
C LYS A 1006 30.12 -8.90 -21.23
N ALA A 1007 29.66 -10.14 -21.33
CA ALA A 1007 28.24 -10.49 -21.30
C ALA A 1007 27.58 -10.19 -19.95
N GLN A 1008 28.25 -10.51 -18.85
CA GLN A 1008 27.80 -10.20 -17.49
C GLN A 1008 27.66 -8.69 -17.27
N ARG A 1009 28.66 -7.89 -17.65
CA ARG A 1009 28.57 -6.43 -17.57
C ARG A 1009 27.42 -5.86 -18.39
N LEU A 1010 27.12 -6.46 -19.54
CA LEU A 1010 26.01 -6.02 -20.39
C LEU A 1010 24.65 -6.30 -19.73
N LEU A 1011 24.52 -7.46 -19.10
CA LEU A 1011 23.34 -7.83 -18.31
C LEU A 1011 23.17 -6.90 -17.10
N GLU A 1012 24.24 -6.62 -16.35
CA GLU A 1012 24.23 -5.64 -15.25
C GLU A 1012 23.88 -4.21 -15.72
N SER A 1013 24.38 -3.80 -16.88
CA SER A 1013 24.10 -2.47 -17.45
C SER A 1013 22.63 -2.32 -17.84
N ARG A 1014 22.07 -3.34 -18.51
CA ARG A 1014 20.64 -3.41 -18.83
C ARG A 1014 19.78 -3.33 -17.57
N GLU A 1015 20.13 -4.10 -16.53
CA GLU A 1015 19.41 -4.09 -15.26
C GLU A 1015 19.44 -2.70 -14.60
N LEU A 1016 20.62 -2.09 -14.52
CA LEU A 1016 20.78 -0.74 -13.95
C LEU A 1016 19.92 0.30 -14.68
N GLU A 1017 19.88 0.25 -16.01
CA GLU A 1017 19.08 1.19 -16.80
C GLU A 1017 17.58 0.96 -16.62
N ARG A 1018 17.13 -0.28 -16.52
CA ARG A 1018 15.74 -0.59 -16.15
C ARG A 1018 15.40 -0.11 -14.74
N GLN A 1019 16.31 -0.26 -13.77
CA GLN A 1019 16.11 0.28 -12.42
C GLN A 1019 16.00 1.80 -12.42
N GLN A 1020 16.88 2.50 -13.15
CA GLN A 1020 16.81 3.96 -13.31
C GLN A 1020 15.51 4.39 -13.98
N ALA A 1021 15.06 3.64 -14.99
CA ALA A 1021 13.79 3.85 -15.66
C ALA A 1021 12.60 3.72 -14.73
N ALA A 1022 12.56 2.65 -13.93
CA ALA A 1022 11.50 2.45 -12.94
C ALA A 1022 11.43 3.62 -11.95
N VAL A 1023 12.57 4.14 -11.48
CA VAL A 1023 12.62 5.32 -10.59
C VAL A 1023 12.06 6.57 -11.29
N ALA A 1024 12.43 6.80 -12.56
CA ALA A 1024 11.93 7.93 -13.33
C ALA A 1024 10.41 7.83 -13.55
N LEU A 1025 9.91 6.66 -13.94
CA LEU A 1025 8.48 6.39 -14.13
C LEU A 1025 7.70 6.55 -12.82
N THR A 1026 8.21 6.02 -11.70
CA THR A 1026 7.62 6.23 -10.38
C THR A 1026 7.49 7.71 -10.03
N LYS A 1027 8.52 8.52 -10.32
CA LYS A 1027 8.44 9.97 -10.10
C LYS A 1027 7.33 10.62 -10.95
N LEU A 1028 7.18 10.19 -12.20
CA LEU A 1028 6.10 10.68 -13.07
C LEU A 1028 4.71 10.30 -12.52
N ARG A 1029 4.55 9.12 -11.91
CA ARG A 1029 3.28 8.69 -11.27
C ARG A 1029 2.86 9.63 -10.12
N TYR A 1030 3.83 10.09 -9.31
CA TYR A 1030 3.56 11.09 -8.28
C TYR A 1030 3.17 12.44 -8.85
N HIS A 1031 3.85 12.89 -9.92
CA HIS A 1031 3.50 14.13 -10.59
C HIS A 1031 2.11 14.08 -11.23
N ASP A 1032 1.74 12.96 -11.88
CA ASP A 1032 0.39 12.75 -12.44
C ASP A 1032 -0.69 12.97 -11.37
N MET A 1033 -0.57 12.30 -10.21
CA MET A 1033 -1.54 12.44 -9.14
C MET A 1033 -1.62 13.88 -8.58
N PHE A 1034 -0.46 14.54 -8.42
CA PHE A 1034 -0.42 15.93 -7.94
C PHE A 1034 -1.13 16.89 -8.90
N PHE A 1035 -0.83 16.82 -10.20
CA PHE A 1035 -1.45 17.71 -11.18
C PHE A 1035 -2.94 17.42 -11.39
N ARG A 1036 -3.39 16.16 -11.24
CA ARG A 1036 -4.83 15.84 -11.21
C ARG A 1036 -5.51 16.52 -10.05
N GLN A 1037 -4.97 16.41 -8.83
CA GLN A 1037 -5.54 17.07 -7.66
C GLN A 1037 -5.61 18.60 -7.84
N SER A 1038 -4.54 19.22 -8.34
CA SER A 1038 -4.49 20.66 -8.60
C SER A 1038 -5.47 21.10 -9.71
N ARG A 1039 -5.59 20.31 -10.78
CA ARG A 1039 -6.58 20.53 -11.86
C ARG A 1039 -8.01 20.46 -11.32
N ASN A 1040 -8.32 19.44 -10.52
CA ASN A 1040 -9.66 19.24 -9.97
C ASN A 1040 -10.05 20.40 -9.02
N GLU A 1041 -9.12 20.87 -8.19
CA GLU A 1041 -9.35 22.04 -7.34
C GLU A 1041 -9.60 23.32 -8.15
N SER A 1042 -8.81 23.53 -9.21
CA SER A 1042 -8.96 24.67 -10.11
C SER A 1042 -10.31 24.65 -10.83
N LEU A 1043 -10.77 23.47 -11.27
CA LEU A 1043 -12.06 23.32 -11.94
C LEU A 1043 -13.26 23.48 -11.01
N ALA A 1044 -13.15 23.05 -9.75
CA ALA A 1044 -14.17 23.34 -8.74
C ALA A 1044 -14.33 24.86 -8.53
N ARG A 1045 -13.22 25.60 -8.47
CA ARG A 1045 -13.23 27.08 -8.39
C ARG A 1045 -13.79 27.71 -9.66
N TYR A 1046 -13.44 27.18 -10.83
CA TYR A 1046 -13.97 27.62 -12.12
C TYR A 1046 -15.49 27.47 -12.18
N SER A 1047 -16.05 26.32 -11.78
CA SER A 1047 -17.50 26.08 -11.80
C SER A 1047 -18.26 27.15 -11.02
N ALA A 1048 -17.78 27.50 -9.81
CA ALA A 1048 -18.37 28.56 -9.01
C ALA A 1048 -18.26 29.95 -9.67
N ALA A 1049 -17.12 30.25 -10.29
CA ALA A 1049 -16.91 31.50 -11.02
C ALA A 1049 -17.76 31.59 -12.29
N PHE A 1050 -17.95 30.47 -13.00
CA PHE A 1050 -18.78 30.37 -14.19
C PHE A 1050 -20.26 30.57 -13.86
N ASP A 1051 -20.78 29.91 -12.80
CA ASP A 1051 -22.17 30.11 -12.36
C ASP A 1051 -22.44 31.58 -11.98
N LEU A 1052 -21.46 32.26 -11.37
CA LEU A 1052 -21.54 33.69 -11.09
C LEU A 1052 -21.56 34.53 -12.38
N ALA A 1053 -20.67 34.23 -13.33
CA ALA A 1053 -20.64 34.91 -14.62
C ALA A 1053 -21.96 34.73 -15.37
N GLN A 1054 -22.51 33.51 -15.41
CA GLN A 1054 -23.77 33.17 -16.04
C GLN A 1054 -24.94 33.94 -15.43
N LYS A 1055 -24.99 34.07 -14.10
CA LYS A 1055 -25.99 34.92 -13.42
C LYS A 1055 -25.91 36.38 -13.87
N TYR A 1056 -24.70 36.95 -13.95
CA TYR A 1056 -24.53 38.33 -14.42
C TYR A 1056 -24.90 38.49 -15.90
N VAL A 1057 -24.55 37.55 -16.77
CA VAL A 1057 -24.94 37.59 -18.19
C VAL A 1057 -26.46 37.47 -18.34
N TYR A 1058 -27.12 36.63 -17.53
CA TYR A 1058 -28.58 36.54 -17.50
C TYR A 1058 -29.22 37.86 -17.06
N LEU A 1059 -28.69 38.50 -16.01
CA LEU A 1059 -29.15 39.82 -15.55
C LEU A 1059 -28.90 40.91 -16.60
N ALA A 1060 -27.79 40.82 -17.35
CA ALA A 1060 -27.53 41.72 -18.47
C ALA A 1060 -28.57 41.53 -19.59
N ALA A 1061 -28.93 40.30 -19.93
CA ALA A 1061 -29.99 40.00 -20.89
C ALA A 1061 -31.36 40.53 -20.43
N LYS A 1062 -31.70 40.42 -19.14
CA LYS A 1062 -32.93 41.02 -18.58
C LYS A 1062 -32.89 42.55 -18.66
N ALA A 1063 -31.75 43.20 -18.38
CA ALA A 1063 -31.61 44.64 -18.53
C ALA A 1063 -31.70 45.09 -20.00
N TYR A 1064 -31.12 44.32 -20.92
CA TYR A 1064 -31.24 44.53 -22.37
C TYR A 1064 -32.69 44.44 -22.84
N ASP A 1065 -33.43 43.41 -22.42
CA ASP A 1065 -34.84 43.23 -22.76
C ASP A 1065 -35.70 44.38 -22.21
N TYR A 1066 -35.44 44.79 -20.97
CA TYR A 1066 -36.11 45.92 -20.34
C TYR A 1066 -35.90 47.25 -21.10
N GLU A 1067 -34.66 47.53 -21.53
CA GLU A 1067 -34.34 48.79 -22.22
C GLU A 1067 -34.77 48.79 -23.70
N THR A 1068 -34.76 47.62 -24.36
CA THR A 1068 -35.14 47.51 -25.78
C THR A 1068 -36.65 47.37 -25.99
N GLY A 1069 -37.36 46.69 -25.09
CA GLY A 1069 -38.82 46.51 -25.14
C GLY A 1069 -39.32 45.82 -26.41
N LEU A 1070 -38.48 45.01 -27.06
CA LEU A 1070 -38.80 44.32 -28.30
C LEU A 1070 -39.82 43.20 -28.07
N LEU A 1071 -40.67 42.93 -29.07
CA LEU A 1071 -41.61 41.81 -29.01
C LEU A 1071 -40.86 40.49 -29.13
N ALA A 1072 -41.30 39.43 -28.44
CA ALA A 1072 -40.66 38.11 -28.49
C ALA A 1072 -40.57 37.47 -29.90
N SER A 1073 -41.33 37.99 -30.88
CA SER A 1073 -41.23 37.59 -32.29
C SER A 1073 -40.07 38.24 -33.04
N ASP A 1074 -39.43 39.26 -32.46
CA ASP A 1074 -38.30 39.98 -33.03
C ASP A 1074 -37.02 39.15 -32.83
N PRO A 1075 -36.22 38.90 -33.90
CA PRO A 1075 -34.95 38.20 -33.77
C PRO A 1075 -33.94 38.86 -32.82
N GLU A 1076 -34.07 40.16 -32.55
CA GLU A 1076 -33.20 40.93 -31.64
C GLU A 1076 -33.74 41.02 -30.20
N ALA A 1077 -34.86 40.34 -29.89
CA ALA A 1077 -35.49 40.35 -28.57
C ALA A 1077 -34.68 39.62 -27.49
N GLY A 1078 -34.83 40.07 -26.23
CA GLY A 1078 -34.10 39.52 -25.09
C GLY A 1078 -34.43 38.06 -24.75
N ASP A 1079 -35.66 37.62 -25.01
CA ASP A 1079 -36.18 36.26 -24.69
C ASP A 1079 -35.29 35.13 -25.23
N VAL A 1080 -34.76 35.30 -26.45
CA VAL A 1080 -33.89 34.32 -27.10
C VAL A 1080 -32.59 34.16 -26.31
N PHE A 1081 -31.98 35.27 -25.89
CA PHE A 1081 -30.74 35.27 -25.13
C PHE A 1081 -30.90 34.63 -23.75
N LEU A 1082 -32.03 34.83 -23.07
CA LEU A 1082 -32.27 34.24 -21.74
C LEU A 1082 -32.19 32.71 -21.76
N ARG A 1083 -32.76 32.08 -22.79
CA ARG A 1083 -32.72 30.63 -22.97
C ARG A 1083 -31.33 30.13 -23.32
N GLU A 1084 -30.65 30.83 -24.23
CA GLU A 1084 -29.27 30.52 -24.61
C GLU A 1084 -28.33 30.62 -23.38
N VAL A 1085 -28.49 31.64 -22.53
CA VAL A 1085 -27.67 31.80 -21.31
C VAL A 1085 -27.86 30.66 -20.33
N ILE A 1086 -29.08 30.15 -20.11
CA ILE A 1086 -29.33 29.02 -19.19
C ILE A 1086 -28.72 27.73 -19.71
N GLY A 1087 -28.75 27.52 -21.04
CA GLY A 1087 -28.20 26.35 -21.71
C GLY A 1087 -26.68 26.38 -21.89
N ALA A 1088 -26.06 27.57 -21.90
CA ALA A 1088 -24.63 27.73 -22.11
C ALA A 1088 -23.80 27.03 -21.03
N ARG A 1089 -22.81 26.27 -21.50
CA ARG A 1089 -21.85 25.52 -20.68
C ARG A 1089 -20.42 26.02 -20.86
N ALA A 1090 -20.10 26.61 -22.01
CA ALA A 1090 -18.77 27.17 -22.27
C ALA A 1090 -18.69 28.69 -21.98
N PRO A 1091 -17.50 29.21 -21.62
CA PRO A 1091 -17.29 30.65 -21.48
C PRO A 1091 -17.27 31.38 -22.82
N GLY A 1092 -16.86 30.72 -23.91
CA GLY A 1092 -16.82 31.27 -25.27
C GLY A 1092 -15.48 31.94 -25.63
N VAL A 1093 -15.44 32.68 -26.74
CA VAL A 1093 -14.20 33.27 -27.32
C VAL A 1093 -13.95 34.69 -26.83
N PHE A 1094 -12.69 35.02 -26.56
CA PHE A 1094 -12.22 36.35 -26.18
C PHE A 1094 -11.12 36.82 -27.12
N ASP A 1095 -11.03 38.12 -27.36
CA ASP A 1095 -9.89 38.73 -28.06
C ASP A 1095 -8.65 38.85 -27.16
N ALA A 1096 -7.55 39.35 -27.71
CA ALA A 1096 -6.28 39.52 -26.99
C ALA A 1096 -6.37 40.47 -25.77
N ASP A 1097 -7.37 41.35 -25.74
CA ASP A 1097 -7.62 42.29 -24.64
C ASP A 1097 -8.59 41.69 -23.58
N GLY A 1098 -9.09 40.47 -23.83
CA GLY A 1098 -10.03 39.75 -22.97
C GLY A 1098 -11.47 40.22 -23.12
N ILE A 1099 -11.82 40.80 -24.28
CA ILE A 1099 -13.19 41.22 -24.60
C ILE A 1099 -13.91 40.06 -25.33
N PRO A 1100 -15.16 39.77 -24.94
CA PRO A 1100 -15.98 38.76 -25.59
C PRO A 1100 -16.20 39.02 -27.08
N VAL A 1101 -16.08 37.96 -27.88
CA VAL A 1101 -16.27 37.98 -29.33
C VAL A 1101 -17.36 36.98 -29.72
N ALA A 1102 -18.09 37.28 -30.80
CA ALA A 1102 -19.08 36.36 -31.35
C ALA A 1102 -18.39 35.05 -31.79
N GLY A 1103 -18.92 33.93 -31.32
CA GLY A 1103 -18.48 32.58 -31.67
C GLY A 1103 -19.07 32.12 -33.00
N GLY A 1104 -18.43 31.16 -33.66
CA GLY A 1104 -18.99 30.53 -34.87
C GLY A 1104 -20.28 29.75 -34.58
N GLY A 1105 -21.06 29.43 -35.63
CA GLY A 1105 -22.34 28.71 -35.49
C GLY A 1105 -22.23 27.19 -35.29
N VAL A 1106 -21.09 26.67 -34.83
CA VAL A 1106 -20.85 25.23 -34.63
C VAL A 1106 -20.73 24.96 -33.13
N GLY A 1107 -21.66 24.17 -32.58
CA GLY A 1107 -21.68 23.74 -31.17
C GLY A 1107 -22.22 24.76 -30.16
N ASP A 1108 -21.69 24.78 -28.92
CA ASP A 1108 -22.06 25.75 -27.86
C ASP A 1108 -21.11 26.98 -27.84
N PRO A 1109 -21.51 28.11 -28.46
CA PRO A 1109 -20.67 29.30 -28.62
C PRO A 1109 -20.36 30.03 -27.30
N GLY A 1110 -21.03 29.63 -26.22
CA GLY A 1110 -20.73 30.06 -24.86
C GLY A 1110 -21.24 31.45 -24.49
N LEU A 1111 -21.00 31.83 -23.23
CA LEU A 1111 -21.49 33.11 -22.66
C LEU A 1111 -20.90 34.35 -23.36
N ALA A 1112 -19.67 34.26 -23.87
CA ALA A 1112 -19.03 35.35 -24.58
C ALA A 1112 -19.73 35.69 -25.90
N ASP A 1113 -20.17 34.68 -26.66
CA ASP A 1113 -20.92 34.90 -27.91
C ASP A 1113 -22.24 35.61 -27.65
N ILE A 1114 -23.00 35.11 -26.68
CA ILE A 1114 -24.30 35.67 -26.31
C ILE A 1114 -24.12 37.15 -25.91
N MET A 1115 -23.09 37.44 -25.12
CA MET A 1115 -22.81 38.81 -24.70
C MET A 1115 -22.31 39.69 -25.85
N ALA A 1116 -21.50 39.17 -26.76
CA ALA A 1116 -21.03 39.88 -27.95
C ALA A 1116 -22.19 40.21 -28.92
N ARG A 1117 -23.14 39.29 -29.11
CA ARG A 1117 -24.36 39.50 -29.89
C ARG A 1117 -25.25 40.57 -29.26
N MET A 1118 -25.46 40.52 -27.95
CA MET A 1118 -26.19 41.58 -27.22
C MET A 1118 -25.51 42.94 -27.38
N ASP A 1119 -24.18 43.00 -27.26
CA ASP A 1119 -23.40 44.23 -27.45
C ASP A 1119 -23.52 44.79 -28.88
N ALA A 1120 -23.40 43.92 -29.89
CA ALA A 1120 -23.53 44.30 -31.29
C ALA A 1120 -24.92 44.85 -31.61
N ASN A 1121 -25.98 44.18 -31.12
CA ASN A 1121 -27.35 44.65 -31.28
C ASN A 1121 -27.57 45.98 -30.55
N TRP A 1122 -27.04 46.11 -29.32
CA TRP A 1122 -27.16 47.30 -28.50
C TRP A 1122 -26.58 48.54 -29.18
N LEU A 1123 -25.41 48.43 -29.83
CA LEU A 1123 -24.79 49.54 -30.57
C LEU A 1123 -25.71 50.14 -31.65
N VAL A 1124 -26.52 49.30 -32.29
CA VAL A 1124 -27.50 49.72 -33.30
C VAL A 1124 -28.79 50.21 -32.65
N LEU A 1125 -29.36 49.41 -31.74
CA LEU A 1125 -30.65 49.66 -31.10
C LEU A 1125 -30.65 50.90 -30.22
N LYS A 1126 -29.58 51.15 -29.46
CA LYS A 1126 -29.44 52.36 -28.63
C LYS A 1126 -29.70 53.62 -29.45
N SER A 1127 -29.12 53.67 -30.66
CA SER A 1127 -29.28 54.79 -31.58
C SER A 1127 -30.70 54.92 -32.12
N ARG A 1128 -31.31 53.81 -32.54
CA ARG A 1128 -32.65 53.74 -33.15
C ARG A 1128 -33.77 54.03 -32.16
N LEU A 1129 -33.64 53.54 -30.93
CA LEU A 1129 -34.62 53.70 -29.86
C LEU A 1129 -34.48 55.05 -29.13
N GLY A 1130 -33.47 55.86 -29.48
CA GLY A 1130 -33.28 57.19 -28.91
C GLY A 1130 -32.69 57.19 -27.49
N ILE A 1131 -32.08 56.08 -27.06
CA ILE A 1131 -31.42 55.90 -25.74
C ILE A 1131 -30.04 56.58 -25.73
N ASN A 1132 -29.90 57.72 -26.43
CA ASN A 1132 -28.65 58.44 -26.62
C ASN A 1132 -28.57 59.71 -25.77
N ASN A 1133 -29.70 60.19 -25.24
CA ASN A 1133 -29.81 61.45 -24.52
C ASN A 1133 -30.67 61.28 -23.26
N PRO A 1134 -30.17 60.61 -22.22
CA PRO A 1134 -30.90 60.47 -20.97
C PRO A 1134 -31.22 61.85 -20.40
N GLN A 1135 -32.51 62.16 -20.26
CA GLN A 1135 -32.94 63.34 -19.52
C GLN A 1135 -33.03 62.95 -18.04
N PRO A 1136 -32.18 63.52 -17.16
CA PRO A 1136 -32.30 63.28 -15.73
C PRO A 1136 -33.56 64.00 -15.22
N TYR A 1137 -34.71 63.31 -15.26
CA TYR A 1137 -35.90 63.73 -14.56
C TYR A 1137 -35.77 63.30 -13.09
N ALA A 1138 -35.15 64.13 -12.27
CA ALA A 1138 -35.12 63.96 -10.82
C ALA A 1138 -36.49 64.32 -10.22
N THR A 1139 -37.51 63.47 -10.40
CA THR A 1139 -38.68 63.50 -9.52
C THR A 1139 -38.34 62.72 -8.26
N TRP A 1140 -38.25 63.43 -7.14
CA TRP A 1140 -37.95 62.85 -5.84
C TRP A 1140 -39.13 61.97 -5.42
N PHE A 1141 -39.00 60.66 -5.58
CA PHE A 1141 -39.99 59.71 -5.10
C PHE A 1141 -39.79 59.51 -3.59
N SER A 1142 -40.80 59.87 -2.80
CA SER A 1142 -40.82 59.66 -1.35
C SER A 1142 -41.71 58.47 -1.04
N LEU A 1143 -41.12 57.34 -0.63
CA LEU A 1143 -41.85 56.16 -0.14
C LEU A 1143 -42.85 56.50 0.97
N ARG A 1144 -42.63 57.58 1.72
CA ARG A 1144 -43.51 58.01 2.82
C ARG A 1144 -44.72 58.82 2.36
N GLN A 1145 -44.67 59.49 1.20
CA GLN A 1145 -45.78 60.31 0.70
C GLN A 1145 -46.71 59.57 -0.26
N GLU A 1146 -46.18 58.62 -1.04
CA GLU A 1146 -46.98 57.87 -2.04
C GLU A 1146 -47.82 56.72 -1.42
N LEU A 1147 -47.59 56.36 -0.15
CA LEU A 1147 -48.42 55.37 0.57
C LEU A 1147 -49.90 55.77 0.69
N PHE A 1148 -50.23 57.06 0.50
CA PHE A 1148 -51.60 57.57 0.56
C PHE A 1148 -52.24 57.81 -0.82
N ARG A 1149 -51.64 57.28 -1.89
CA ARG A 1149 -52.10 57.49 -3.27
C ARG A 1149 -52.61 56.25 -3.99
N ILE A 1150 -52.74 55.12 -3.27
CA ILE A 1150 -53.39 53.90 -3.76
C ILE A 1150 -54.90 53.98 -3.54
#